data_AF-A0A1I8C6C2-F1
#
_entry.id   AF-A0A1I8C6C2-F1
#
_cell.length_a   1.000
_cell.length_b   1.000
_cell.length_c   1.000
_cell.angle_alpha   90.00
_cell.angle_beta   90.00
_cell.angle_gamma   90.00
#
_symmetry.space_group_name_H-M   'P 1'
#
loop_
_entity.id
_entity.type
_entity.pdbx_description
1 polymer ?
#
loop_
_entity_poly.entity_id
_entity_poly.type
_entity_poly.pdbx_seq_one_letter_code
_entity_poly.pdbx_strand_id
1 'polypeptide(L)'
;MCYLTIKLSSKMWLFAFLFIGTVHSHFNLFRDPVLYHELTNVRVNNDLLDRTYKSDKYQWTEEFFDTMPVDHFSFTDDRKFSLRYLINTDSYKAGGPIFFYTGNEGSVESFAENTGFMWDLAPDFKAAVVFAEHRFYGKSHPFGEESYKNVTNLGYLTSTQALADFAVLIKHLKETRLPNATNANLIAFGGSYGGMLASWLRTKYPHLCEGAIAASAPIYWFRSKLKSDSGFDNIVTRTFRLSNCDVKKISATWKSLRNIVKTKDGIEFINKLFRLEEKSLMSKEEDAQWLIDVARDTFGALAMIDYPYEANFLAPLPAWPVKELCKFYGADLETDDRSLVTALYKSLNLYYNYTGKLDRLCINPAKCESPYAALGDALGWPWQACTEMIMPMCDEGSPSDFFESSCPFNLDTYINGYCKDTFGSIGYKPSMAQPDWIMTNFGDRYERVGNIVFSNGYLDGWSYGGYDLKPTTKGSVVSLIIDDGAHHLDLRGSNPKDTAAVKEVRTLETKYITHWLRKANKRQLKKNKKEVLRMKIVISCLVLALAVLAAGKKFPRHLSRDQFQSNLEFDAAAALNGYTTYHFKVPVDNFAHRNTETWNMKYLINDTFFDYSNPGPIFFYTGNEGGIEGFASATGIMFEYAIQMKAMIVFAEHRYYGAITDRPYQKAAADSAKNLGYLTPSQALADYAKLIVNLKSNYTTKNVTNIPVVAFGGSYGGMLCLWMRIKYPHLITGGYCSSAPVQYFHGSSVAFGAFDAVTKNTFSVSGCNVDLIVKGFKAIDKYGTTAAGMATLNTVFNIDPKSTIKTLGDVQNLKNYIQEAFEYEAMVDYPYPASFLTNMPGSPVEKACASMNATYTTDLDAINSINQGAAVYYNYPFDPKYKNCINPAVCGDVATAALGADTFWTWQECTDLVIQQCSLGPPNDLFWNTCDLDKNNVPTGITNQMKAGCTTQFKNIGYDPSFTQENSVSTTFGINFDTVTNVVLTTGTYDPWYSGCLHQLPLGKEKDDQIARGFYVIELPGAGHHLDLRTPNTCDSLNVVKARFEISRVIRCWSYPNDELCYNFPFALEELPPFAKVDQTTTKCAYTYNQFPWGQKVATKGAASIVSGVSIILFAFVTLYFNY
;
A
#
# COMPACT_ATOMS: atom_id res chain seq x y z
N MET A 1 -58.85 19.03 -44.31
CA MET A 1 -59.90 18.12 -43.81
C MET A 1 -59.38 17.46 -42.55
N CYS A 2 -59.65 18.10 -41.41
CA CYS A 2 -60.64 17.66 -40.42
C CYS A 2 -60.03 16.61 -39.48
N TYR A 3 -59.14 17.02 -38.58
CA TYR A 3 -59.48 17.54 -37.24
C TYR A 3 -60.34 16.56 -36.44
N LEU A 4 -59.67 15.67 -35.70
CA LEU A 4 -60.20 15.09 -34.48
C LEU A 4 -59.30 15.56 -33.33
N THR A 5 -59.59 16.76 -32.84
CA THR A 5 -59.12 17.29 -31.56
C THR A 5 -60.15 16.99 -30.47
N ILE A 6 -59.66 17.08 -29.23
CA ILE A 6 -60.40 17.29 -27.98
C ILE A 6 -60.71 16.00 -27.21
N LYS A 7 -59.75 15.60 -26.36
CA LYS A 7 -59.94 15.74 -24.92
C LYS A 7 -58.61 15.65 -24.16
N LEU A 8 -58.55 16.44 -23.08
CA LEU A 8 -57.60 16.43 -21.96
C LEU A 8 -56.42 17.41 -22.00
N SER A 9 -56.77 18.71 -22.03
CA SER A 9 -55.99 19.77 -21.40
C SER A 9 -56.16 19.73 -19.88
N SER A 10 -55.22 19.12 -19.17
CA SER A 10 -54.99 19.40 -17.72
C SER A 10 -53.62 18.95 -17.18
N LYS A 11 -52.74 18.32 -17.99
CA LYS A 11 -51.43 17.82 -17.52
C LYS A 11 -50.21 18.64 -17.93
N MET A 12 -50.37 19.70 -18.71
CA MET A 12 -49.23 20.45 -19.25
C MET A 12 -48.72 21.59 -18.35
N TRP A 13 -49.53 22.06 -17.41
CA TRP A 13 -49.13 23.13 -16.48
C TRP A 13 -48.35 22.61 -15.26
N LEU A 14 -48.46 21.32 -14.92
CA LEU A 14 -47.67 20.73 -13.83
C LEU A 14 -46.21 20.43 -14.23
N PHE A 15 -45.93 20.26 -15.52
CA PHE A 15 -44.57 19.96 -16.00
C PHE A 15 -43.69 21.21 -16.13
N ALA A 16 -44.27 22.38 -16.35
CA ALA A 16 -43.52 23.63 -16.50
C ALA A 16 -42.98 24.17 -15.16
N PHE A 17 -43.68 23.96 -14.05
CA PHE A 17 -43.21 24.34 -12.71
C PHE A 17 -42.13 23.39 -12.15
N LEU A 18 -42.12 22.13 -12.59
CA LEU A 18 -41.09 21.16 -12.21
C LEU A 18 -39.75 21.37 -12.95
N PHE A 19 -39.73 22.13 -14.04
CA PHE A 19 -38.51 22.34 -14.84
C PHE A 19 -37.71 23.59 -14.44
N ILE A 20 -38.34 24.58 -13.81
CA ILE A 20 -37.66 25.83 -13.37
C ILE A 20 -37.06 25.67 -11.95
N GLY A 21 -37.53 24.70 -11.16
CA GLY A 21 -36.93 24.35 -9.85
C GLY A 21 -35.63 23.53 -9.93
N THR A 22 -35.29 22.96 -11.08
CA THR A 22 -34.12 22.08 -11.27
C THR A 22 -32.87 22.76 -11.85
N VAL A 23 -32.97 24.03 -12.26
CA VAL A 23 -31.85 24.75 -12.90
C VAL A 23 -31.10 25.66 -11.91
N HIS A 24 -31.58 25.82 -10.68
CA HIS A 24 -30.88 26.58 -9.62
C HIS A 24 -30.17 25.70 -8.57
N SER A 25 -30.20 24.37 -8.72
CA SER A 25 -29.51 23.41 -7.84
C SER A 25 -28.23 22.80 -8.44
N HIS A 26 -27.76 23.31 -9.58
CA HIS A 26 -26.55 22.83 -10.26
C HIS A 26 -25.27 23.63 -9.91
N PHE A 27 -25.31 24.43 -8.84
CA PHE A 27 -24.12 25.09 -8.30
C PHE A 27 -23.77 24.48 -6.93
N ASN A 28 -22.56 23.93 -6.84
CA ASN A 28 -21.88 23.38 -5.67
C ASN A 28 -22.36 22.01 -5.17
N LEU A 29 -21.96 20.90 -5.81
CA LEU A 29 -21.68 19.63 -5.11
C LEU A 29 -21.02 18.60 -6.05
N PHE A 30 -19.69 18.64 -6.17
CA PHE A 30 -18.91 17.50 -6.66
C PHE A 30 -18.01 17.00 -5.53
N ARG A 31 -18.60 16.15 -4.69
CA ARG A 31 -17.99 15.05 -3.91
C ARG A 31 -19.14 14.27 -3.28
N ASP A 32 -19.63 13.30 -4.05
CA ASP A 32 -20.51 12.19 -3.71
C ASP A 32 -21.72 12.43 -2.75
N PRO A 33 -22.89 12.82 -3.26
CA PRO A 33 -24.16 12.78 -2.53
C PRO A 33 -24.82 11.38 -2.49
N VAL A 34 -24.19 10.32 -3.03
CA VAL A 34 -24.77 8.96 -3.08
C VAL A 34 -24.76 8.29 -1.71
N LEU A 35 -23.80 8.60 -0.84
CA LEU A 35 -23.67 7.96 0.47
C LEU A 35 -24.90 8.20 1.37
N TYR A 36 -25.40 9.44 1.44
CA TYR A 36 -26.54 9.79 2.29
C TYR A 36 -27.83 9.11 1.81
N HIS A 37 -28.09 9.10 0.50
CA HIS A 37 -29.30 8.49 -0.08
C HIS A 37 -29.25 6.95 -0.07
N GLU A 38 -28.07 6.33 -0.10
CA GLU A 38 -27.93 4.89 0.09
C GLU A 38 -28.04 4.46 1.56
N LEU A 39 -27.53 5.27 2.51
CA LEU A 39 -27.61 5.00 3.94
C LEU A 39 -29.05 5.12 4.50
N THR A 40 -29.87 6.03 3.99
CA THR A 40 -31.30 6.14 4.37
C THR A 40 -32.11 4.89 4.00
N ASN A 41 -31.65 4.12 3.01
CA ASN A 41 -32.26 2.85 2.59
C ASN A 41 -31.72 1.62 3.35
N VAL A 42 -30.68 1.78 4.19
CA VAL A 42 -30.18 0.70 5.06
C VAL A 42 -31.04 0.64 6.32
N ARG A 43 -32.02 -0.27 6.33
CA ARG A 43 -32.76 -0.61 7.55
C ARG A 43 -31.83 -1.34 8.53
N VAL A 44 -31.64 -0.75 9.70
CA VAL A 44 -31.01 -1.38 10.88
C VAL A 44 -32.15 -1.86 11.78
N ASN A 45 -32.00 -3.02 12.41
CA ASN A 45 -32.98 -3.48 13.38
C ASN A 45 -32.83 -2.65 14.67
N ASN A 46 -33.83 -1.84 15.04
CA ASN A 46 -33.75 -1.00 16.23
C ASN A 46 -33.61 -1.83 17.53
N ASP A 47 -34.05 -3.10 17.52
CA ASP A 47 -33.87 -4.03 18.63
C ASP A 47 -32.39 -4.31 18.94
N LEU A 48 -31.45 -3.99 18.03
CA LEU A 48 -29.99 -4.11 18.24
C LEU A 48 -29.48 -3.22 19.36
N LEU A 49 -30.06 -2.02 19.50
CA LEU A 49 -29.61 -0.99 20.44
C LEU A 49 -30.27 -1.13 21.81
N ASP A 50 -31.39 -1.86 21.87
CA ASP A 50 -32.19 -2.10 23.07
C ASP A 50 -32.05 -3.53 23.62
N ARG A 51 -31.09 -4.33 23.10
CA ARG A 51 -30.74 -5.62 23.73
C ARG A 51 -30.29 -5.37 25.17
N THR A 52 -31.11 -5.82 26.11
CA THR A 52 -30.80 -5.75 27.54
C THR A 52 -29.57 -6.58 27.81
N TYR A 53 -28.56 -5.94 28.41
CA TYR A 53 -27.34 -6.56 28.94
C TYR A 53 -27.69 -7.88 29.65
N LYS A 54 -27.35 -9.01 29.02
CA LYS A 54 -27.30 -10.29 29.73
C LYS A 54 -25.98 -10.30 30.48
N SER A 55 -26.05 -10.47 31.80
CA SER A 55 -24.91 -10.43 32.73
C SER A 55 -23.93 -11.60 32.61
N ASP A 56 -23.84 -12.22 31.44
CA ASP A 56 -22.88 -13.27 31.16
C ASP A 56 -21.65 -12.61 30.54
N LYS A 57 -20.46 -12.85 31.11
CA LYS A 57 -19.19 -12.38 30.52
C LYS A 57 -19.10 -12.84 29.06
N TYR A 58 -18.57 -11.99 28.17
CA TYR A 58 -18.31 -12.39 26.78
C TYR A 58 -17.47 -13.67 26.76
N GLN A 59 -17.75 -14.57 25.82
CA GLN A 59 -17.10 -15.88 25.75
C GLN A 59 -16.19 -15.94 24.53
N TRP A 60 -14.98 -16.46 24.71
CA TRP A 60 -14.01 -16.66 23.64
C TRP A 60 -13.15 -17.89 23.92
N THR A 61 -12.54 -18.41 22.87
CA THR A 61 -11.41 -19.34 22.98
C THR A 61 -10.11 -18.56 22.84
N GLU A 62 -9.13 -18.86 23.69
CA GLU A 62 -7.76 -18.35 23.57
C GLU A 62 -6.97 -19.31 22.64
N GLU A 63 -6.34 -18.76 21.60
CA GLU A 63 -5.51 -19.51 20.65
C GLU A 63 -4.20 -18.77 20.37
N PHE A 64 -3.22 -19.50 19.82
CA PHE A 64 -1.89 -18.99 19.49
C PHE A 64 -1.52 -19.36 18.06
N PHE A 65 -0.89 -18.44 17.34
CA PHE A 65 -0.27 -18.69 16.04
C PHE A 65 1.25 -18.77 16.22
N ASP A 66 1.77 -20.00 16.33
CA ASP A 66 3.14 -20.31 16.76
C ASP A 66 4.24 -20.01 15.73
N THR A 67 3.85 -19.70 14.49
CA THR A 67 4.79 -19.48 13.39
C THR A 67 4.87 -18.02 12.95
N MET A 68 4.51 -17.06 13.81
CA MET A 68 4.62 -15.63 13.50
C MET A 68 6.10 -15.23 13.41
N PRO A 69 6.57 -14.64 12.30
CA PRO A 69 7.95 -14.19 12.23
C PRO A 69 8.19 -13.00 13.16
N VAL A 70 9.39 -12.96 13.76
CA VAL A 70 9.83 -11.82 14.55
C VAL A 70 9.97 -10.57 13.67
N ASP A 71 10.50 -10.74 12.45
CA ASP A 71 10.70 -9.68 11.47
C ASP A 71 9.99 -9.99 10.15
N HIS A 72 9.08 -9.11 9.73
CA HIS A 72 8.34 -9.24 8.46
C HIS A 72 9.05 -8.55 7.29
N PHE A 73 10.05 -7.72 7.54
CA PHE A 73 10.60 -6.79 6.53
C PHE A 73 12.08 -6.99 6.24
N SER A 74 12.72 -7.95 6.91
CA SER A 74 14.07 -8.39 6.59
C SER A 74 14.22 -9.90 6.78
N PHE A 75 15.16 -10.50 6.04
CA PHE A 75 15.60 -11.88 6.21
C PHE A 75 16.85 -11.98 7.10
N THR A 76 17.13 -10.96 7.92
CA THR A 76 18.28 -10.97 8.83
C THR A 76 18.02 -11.73 10.13
N ASP A 77 16.75 -12.05 10.38
CA ASP A 77 16.24 -12.80 11.53
C ASP A 77 15.15 -13.76 11.06
N ASP A 78 15.36 -15.05 11.27
CA ASP A 78 14.44 -16.14 10.91
C ASP A 78 13.59 -16.63 12.09
N ARG A 79 13.80 -16.06 13.28
CA ARG A 79 13.11 -16.49 14.49
C ARG A 79 11.61 -16.25 14.37
N LYS A 80 10.85 -17.10 15.05
CA LYS A 80 9.39 -17.06 15.12
C LYS A 80 8.93 -17.02 16.57
N PHE A 81 7.73 -16.51 16.80
CA PHE A 81 7.08 -16.47 18.09
C PHE A 81 5.60 -16.81 18.00
N SER A 82 4.99 -17.10 19.15
CA SER A 82 3.57 -17.34 19.27
C SER A 82 2.82 -16.02 19.47
N LEU A 83 2.03 -15.62 18.47
CA LEU A 83 1.12 -14.50 18.60
C LEU A 83 -0.22 -14.99 19.17
N ARG A 84 -0.66 -14.42 20.28
CA ARG A 84 -1.95 -14.73 20.88
C ARG A 84 -3.10 -14.04 20.16
N TYR A 85 -4.24 -14.73 20.06
CA TYR A 85 -5.51 -14.12 19.68
C TYR A 85 -6.69 -14.79 20.38
N LEU A 86 -7.75 -14.02 20.60
CA LEU A 86 -9.02 -14.51 21.12
C LEU A 86 -10.00 -14.65 19.97
N ILE A 87 -10.78 -15.72 19.96
CA ILE A 87 -11.73 -16.00 18.88
C ILE A 87 -13.07 -16.50 19.42
N ASN A 88 -14.16 -15.98 18.86
CA ASN A 88 -15.50 -16.52 19.02
C ASN A 88 -16.12 -16.79 17.64
N THR A 89 -16.68 -17.99 17.49
CA THR A 89 -17.34 -18.44 16.26
C THR A 89 -18.78 -18.89 16.48
N ASP A 90 -19.36 -18.65 17.65
CA ASP A 90 -20.72 -19.13 18.00
C ASP A 90 -21.78 -18.52 17.08
N SER A 91 -21.58 -17.26 16.68
CA SER A 91 -22.43 -16.55 15.71
C SER A 91 -21.97 -16.69 14.26
N TYR A 92 -20.77 -17.24 14.02
CA TYR A 92 -20.16 -17.30 12.70
C TYR A 92 -20.90 -18.29 11.80
N LYS A 93 -21.27 -17.83 10.60
CA LYS A 93 -21.65 -18.74 9.51
C LYS A 93 -20.47 -18.87 8.56
N ALA A 94 -20.20 -20.08 8.08
CA ALA A 94 -19.12 -20.33 7.12
C ALA A 94 -19.19 -19.35 5.93
N GLY A 95 -18.08 -18.66 5.65
CA GLY A 95 -18.00 -17.58 4.64
C GLY A 95 -18.58 -16.23 5.07
N GLY A 96 -19.05 -16.09 6.31
CA GLY A 96 -19.49 -14.84 6.92
C GLY A 96 -18.33 -13.86 7.15
N PRO A 97 -18.62 -12.60 7.55
CA PRO A 97 -17.59 -11.61 7.81
C PRO A 97 -16.76 -11.93 9.07
N ILE A 98 -15.57 -11.34 9.15
CA ILE A 98 -14.71 -11.36 10.33
C ILE A 98 -14.68 -9.95 10.92
N PHE A 99 -15.07 -9.80 12.18
CA PHE A 99 -14.84 -8.58 12.96
C PHE A 99 -13.53 -8.75 13.71
N PHE A 100 -12.55 -7.93 13.35
CA PHE A 100 -11.17 -8.08 13.78
C PHE A 100 -10.74 -6.86 14.58
N TYR A 101 -10.53 -7.03 15.89
CA TYR A 101 -9.97 -6.00 16.75
C TYR A 101 -8.45 -6.01 16.63
N THR A 102 -7.88 -4.87 16.25
CA THR A 102 -6.43 -4.66 16.21
C THR A 102 -5.95 -4.30 17.61
N GLY A 103 -5.56 -5.32 18.40
CA GLY A 103 -5.06 -5.15 19.76
C GLY A 103 -3.95 -4.11 19.84
N ASN A 104 -3.90 -3.42 20.97
CA ASN A 104 -3.07 -2.24 21.17
C ASN A 104 -2.20 -2.41 22.42
N GLU A 105 -1.91 -1.33 23.14
CA GLU A 105 -0.89 -1.21 24.18
C GLU A 105 -1.23 -1.92 25.52
N GLY A 106 -1.76 -3.14 25.46
CA GLY A 106 -2.01 -3.95 26.65
C GLY A 106 -2.56 -5.35 26.40
N SER A 107 -2.94 -6.02 27.48
CA SER A 107 -3.49 -7.39 27.43
C SER A 107 -4.78 -7.43 26.61
N VAL A 108 -4.84 -8.34 25.63
CA VAL A 108 -5.97 -8.41 24.69
C VAL A 108 -7.32 -8.73 25.37
N GLU A 109 -7.32 -9.45 26.49
CA GLU A 109 -8.54 -9.75 27.26
C GLU A 109 -9.21 -8.49 27.79
N SER A 110 -8.43 -7.50 28.27
CA SER A 110 -8.99 -6.25 28.78
C SER A 110 -9.77 -5.52 27.69
N PHE A 111 -9.26 -5.53 26.45
CA PHE A 111 -9.96 -4.98 25.29
C PHE A 111 -11.19 -5.82 24.93
N ALA A 112 -11.09 -7.15 24.94
CA ALA A 112 -12.24 -8.03 24.68
C ALA A 112 -13.39 -7.82 25.68
N GLU A 113 -13.09 -7.60 26.97
CA GLU A 113 -14.06 -7.30 28.02
C GLU A 113 -14.69 -5.90 27.88
N ASN A 114 -13.96 -4.94 27.32
CA ASN A 114 -14.39 -3.54 27.23
C ASN A 114 -14.90 -3.10 25.84
N THR A 115 -14.71 -3.91 24.79
CA THR A 115 -15.19 -3.66 23.42
C THR A 115 -16.45 -4.47 23.11
N GLY A 116 -17.48 -4.24 23.92
CA GLY A 116 -18.77 -4.93 23.84
C GLY A 116 -19.49 -4.84 22.49
N PHE A 117 -19.33 -3.73 21.77
CA PHE A 117 -20.07 -3.46 20.54
C PHE A 117 -19.83 -4.52 19.45
N MET A 118 -18.62 -5.08 19.33
CA MET A 118 -18.34 -6.16 18.37
C MET A 118 -19.16 -7.42 18.66
N TRP A 119 -19.33 -7.76 19.94
CA TRP A 119 -20.12 -8.90 20.40
C TRP A 119 -21.61 -8.67 20.12
N ASP A 120 -22.10 -7.45 20.35
CA ASP A 120 -23.49 -7.06 20.10
C ASP A 120 -23.85 -7.20 18.60
N LEU A 121 -22.91 -6.86 17.70
CA LEU A 121 -23.11 -6.94 16.25
C LEU A 121 -22.99 -8.37 15.68
N ALA A 122 -22.12 -9.21 16.25
CA ALA A 122 -21.76 -10.50 15.65
C ALA A 122 -22.94 -11.43 15.31
N PRO A 123 -23.98 -11.58 16.17
CA PRO A 123 -25.15 -12.41 15.86
C PRO A 123 -25.91 -11.96 14.60
N ASP A 124 -25.95 -10.66 14.31
CA ASP A 124 -26.76 -10.11 13.22
C ASP A 124 -26.00 -10.14 11.89
N PHE A 125 -24.68 -9.93 11.95
CA PHE A 125 -23.81 -10.08 10.77
C PHE A 125 -23.39 -11.51 10.50
N LYS A 126 -23.67 -12.45 11.41
CA LYS A 126 -23.17 -13.83 11.37
C LYS A 126 -21.65 -13.87 11.31
N ALA A 127 -21.02 -12.98 12.08
CA ALA A 127 -19.60 -12.71 12.04
C ALA A 127 -18.82 -13.61 13.01
N ALA A 128 -17.57 -13.90 12.67
CA ALA A 128 -16.58 -14.33 13.65
C ALA A 128 -16.04 -13.07 14.36
N VAL A 129 -15.81 -13.16 15.66
CA VAL A 129 -15.18 -12.09 16.44
C VAL A 129 -13.77 -12.53 16.77
N VAL A 130 -12.78 -11.72 16.42
CA VAL A 130 -11.36 -11.99 16.64
C VAL A 130 -10.73 -10.76 17.31
N PHE A 131 -10.05 -10.97 18.43
CA PHE A 131 -9.18 -9.98 19.04
C PHE A 131 -7.75 -10.46 18.92
N ALA A 132 -6.95 -9.82 18.06
CA ALA A 132 -5.55 -10.16 17.91
C ALA A 132 -4.71 -9.36 18.90
N GLU A 133 -3.86 -10.02 19.68
CA GLU A 133 -2.96 -9.31 20.59
C GLU A 133 -1.84 -8.60 19.83
N HIS A 134 -1.39 -7.47 20.36
CA HIS A 134 -0.26 -6.75 19.82
C HIS A 134 1.05 -7.43 20.25
N ARG A 135 2.03 -7.56 19.34
CA ARG A 135 3.38 -8.02 19.71
C ARG A 135 3.94 -7.25 20.89
N PHE A 136 4.69 -7.92 21.75
CA PHE A 136 5.24 -7.45 23.02
C PHE A 136 4.23 -7.22 24.16
N TYR A 137 2.92 -7.23 23.90
CA TYR A 137 1.95 -7.02 24.97
C TYR A 137 1.31 -8.33 25.44
N GLY A 138 0.85 -8.35 26.69
CA GLY A 138 0.08 -9.46 27.26
C GLY A 138 0.87 -10.77 27.32
N LYS A 139 0.55 -11.75 26.45
CA LYS A 139 1.28 -13.03 26.36
C LYS A 139 2.05 -13.17 25.04
N SER A 140 2.05 -12.14 24.20
CA SER A 140 2.63 -12.17 22.84
C SER A 140 4.04 -11.60 22.80
N HIS A 141 4.95 -12.14 23.60
CA HIS A 141 6.33 -11.66 23.70
C HIS A 141 7.26 -12.40 22.72
N PRO A 142 7.84 -11.73 21.70
CA PRO A 142 8.66 -12.41 20.70
C PRO A 142 9.89 -13.15 21.23
N PHE A 143 10.39 -12.75 22.40
CA PHE A 143 11.55 -13.35 23.07
C PHE A 143 11.22 -13.80 24.51
N GLY A 144 9.95 -14.05 24.82
CA GLY A 144 9.51 -14.37 26.18
C GLY A 144 9.90 -13.26 27.17
N GLU A 145 10.42 -13.65 28.34
CA GLU A 145 10.88 -12.72 29.39
C GLU A 145 12.01 -11.78 28.92
N GLU A 146 12.71 -12.14 27.85
CA GLU A 146 13.85 -11.37 27.31
C GLU A 146 13.43 -10.28 26.32
N SER A 147 12.12 -10.12 26.05
CA SER A 147 11.61 -9.14 25.08
C SER A 147 12.03 -7.70 25.39
N TYR A 148 12.13 -7.34 26.68
CA TYR A 148 12.49 -5.99 27.14
C TYR A 148 13.96 -5.86 27.58
N LYS A 149 14.77 -6.92 27.43
CA LYS A 149 16.14 -6.97 27.98
C LYS A 149 17.09 -5.93 27.38
N ASN A 150 16.97 -5.70 26.07
CA ASN A 150 17.87 -4.84 25.30
C ASN A 150 17.18 -4.33 24.03
N VAL A 151 17.74 -3.27 23.43
CA VAL A 151 17.23 -2.69 22.18
C VAL A 151 17.29 -3.63 20.97
N THR A 152 18.12 -4.67 21.00
CA THR A 152 18.18 -5.68 19.92
C THR A 152 16.92 -6.53 19.87
N ASN A 153 16.33 -6.84 21.04
CA ASN A 153 15.05 -7.53 21.16
C ASN A 153 13.88 -6.53 21.05
N LEU A 154 13.90 -5.47 21.86
CA LEU A 154 12.80 -4.50 21.93
C LEU A 154 12.60 -3.70 20.63
N GLY A 155 13.64 -3.58 19.79
CA GLY A 155 13.57 -2.85 18.53
C GLY A 155 12.56 -3.40 17.50
N TYR A 156 12.04 -4.62 17.69
CA TYR A 156 10.95 -5.18 16.86
C TYR A 156 9.55 -4.72 17.28
N LEU A 157 9.43 -3.98 18.39
CA LEU A 157 8.18 -3.35 18.82
C LEU A 157 7.94 -2.09 17.98
N THR A 158 7.31 -2.29 16.82
CA THR A 158 6.86 -1.21 15.93
C THR A 158 5.45 -1.47 15.42
N SER A 159 4.73 -0.39 15.12
CA SER A 159 3.38 -0.39 14.56
C SER A 159 3.33 -1.10 13.21
N THR A 160 4.40 -0.99 12.42
CA THR A 160 4.44 -1.59 11.08
C THR A 160 4.62 -3.10 11.16
N GLN A 161 5.42 -3.58 12.11
CA GLN A 161 5.54 -5.00 12.38
C GLN A 161 4.25 -5.59 12.97
N ALA A 162 3.57 -4.88 13.87
CA ALA A 162 2.27 -5.30 14.40
C ALA A 162 1.17 -5.39 13.30
N LEU A 163 1.14 -4.42 12.37
CA LEU A 163 0.21 -4.50 11.23
C LEU A 163 0.52 -5.68 10.30
N ALA A 164 1.79 -6.06 10.15
CA ALA A 164 2.18 -7.24 9.38
C ALA A 164 1.80 -8.53 10.12
N ASP A 165 1.92 -8.58 11.45
CA ASP A 165 1.38 -9.68 12.27
C ASP A 165 -0.10 -9.88 12.00
N PHE A 166 -0.88 -8.80 12.04
CA PHE A 166 -2.32 -8.86 11.75
C PHE A 166 -2.59 -9.34 10.33
N ALA A 167 -1.83 -8.89 9.33
CA ALA A 167 -2.00 -9.35 7.95
C ALA A 167 -1.75 -10.87 7.79
N VAL A 168 -0.68 -11.39 8.41
CA VAL A 168 -0.35 -12.82 8.41
C VAL A 168 -1.40 -13.63 9.18
N LEU A 169 -1.82 -13.15 10.36
CA LEU A 169 -2.88 -13.80 11.14
C LEU A 169 -4.20 -13.83 10.39
N ILE A 170 -4.62 -12.74 9.74
CA ILE A 170 -5.84 -12.68 8.93
C ILE A 170 -5.79 -13.73 7.81
N LYS A 171 -4.64 -13.92 7.18
CA LYS A 171 -4.46 -14.95 6.15
C LYS A 171 -4.61 -16.35 6.74
N HIS A 172 -3.94 -16.65 7.85
CA HIS A 172 -4.11 -17.90 8.59
C HIS A 172 -5.58 -18.17 8.95
N LEU A 173 -6.28 -17.13 9.43
CA LEU A 173 -7.70 -17.22 9.77
C LEU A 173 -8.57 -17.58 8.57
N LYS A 174 -8.34 -16.92 7.42
CA LYS A 174 -9.13 -17.11 6.20
C LYS A 174 -8.84 -18.43 5.48
N GLU A 175 -7.58 -18.87 5.49
CA GLU A 175 -7.13 -20.02 4.70
C GLU A 175 -7.18 -21.33 5.47
N THR A 176 -6.95 -21.29 6.79
CA THR A 176 -6.74 -22.50 7.59
C THR A 176 -7.75 -22.64 8.72
N ARG A 177 -8.02 -21.57 9.50
CA ARG A 177 -8.75 -21.69 10.76
C ARG A 177 -10.27 -21.57 10.64
N LEU A 178 -10.79 -20.73 9.76
CA LEU A 178 -12.23 -20.48 9.61
C LEU A 178 -12.79 -21.20 8.36
N PRO A 179 -13.89 -21.95 8.48
CA PRO A 179 -14.46 -22.70 7.35
C PRO A 179 -15.02 -21.75 6.27
N ASN A 180 -14.64 -22.01 5.01
CA ASN A 180 -15.04 -21.24 3.83
C ASN A 180 -14.70 -19.74 3.89
N ALA A 181 -13.65 -19.38 4.63
CA ALA A 181 -13.30 -17.98 4.88
C ALA A 181 -12.31 -17.36 3.89
N THR A 182 -11.87 -18.10 2.84
CA THR A 182 -10.91 -17.59 1.84
C THR A 182 -11.33 -16.26 1.24
N ASN A 183 -12.64 -16.08 1.01
CA ASN A 183 -13.24 -14.83 0.53
C ASN A 183 -14.02 -14.08 1.62
N ALA A 184 -13.86 -14.41 2.91
CA ALA A 184 -14.56 -13.70 3.98
C ALA A 184 -14.15 -12.23 4.00
N ASN A 185 -15.15 -11.35 4.07
CA ASN A 185 -14.94 -9.92 4.25
C ASN A 185 -14.50 -9.63 5.68
N LEU A 186 -13.64 -8.64 5.89
CA LEU A 186 -13.15 -8.29 7.22
C LEU A 186 -13.40 -6.81 7.50
N ILE A 187 -13.85 -6.50 8.71
CA ILE A 187 -13.95 -5.14 9.25
C ILE A 187 -13.00 -5.02 10.43
N ALA A 188 -12.13 -4.02 10.38
CA ALA A 188 -11.21 -3.72 11.47
C ALA A 188 -11.87 -2.83 12.52
N PHE A 189 -11.63 -3.11 13.79
CA PHE A 189 -12.08 -2.31 14.93
C PHE A 189 -10.89 -1.98 15.82
N GLY A 190 -10.94 -0.82 16.46
CA GLY A 190 -9.98 -0.48 17.50
C GLY A 190 -10.31 0.83 18.18
N GLY A 191 -9.96 0.93 19.48
CA GLY A 191 -10.02 2.15 20.27
C GLY A 191 -8.61 2.71 20.52
N SER A 192 -8.46 4.04 20.65
CA SER A 192 -7.16 4.66 20.95
C SER A 192 -6.10 4.35 19.87
N TYR A 193 -4.89 3.93 20.26
CA TYR A 193 -3.88 3.37 19.35
C TYR A 193 -4.39 2.17 18.55
N GLY A 194 -5.27 1.34 19.12
CA GLY A 194 -5.99 0.29 18.37
C GLY A 194 -6.81 0.88 17.23
N GLY A 195 -7.43 2.03 17.42
CA GLY A 195 -8.16 2.74 16.35
C GLY A 195 -7.22 3.28 15.27
N MET A 196 -6.02 3.74 15.66
CA MET A 196 -4.97 4.10 14.71
C MET A 196 -4.57 2.88 13.87
N LEU A 197 -4.28 1.74 14.53
CA LEU A 197 -3.96 0.47 13.88
C LEU A 197 -5.08 -0.03 12.97
N ALA A 198 -6.35 0.07 13.35
CA ALA A 198 -7.49 -0.30 12.50
C ALA A 198 -7.54 0.56 11.22
N SER A 199 -7.35 1.88 11.37
CA SER A 199 -7.31 2.81 10.23
C SER A 199 -6.10 2.55 9.32
N TRP A 200 -4.95 2.21 9.91
CA TRP A 200 -3.71 1.92 9.20
C TRP A 200 -3.71 0.54 8.54
N LEU A 201 -4.36 -0.46 9.12
CA LEU A 201 -4.60 -1.76 8.50
C LEU A 201 -5.44 -1.58 7.23
N ARG A 202 -6.52 -0.78 7.29
CA ARG A 202 -7.32 -0.43 6.11
C ARG A 202 -6.49 0.35 5.07
N THR A 203 -5.59 1.21 5.51
CA THR A 203 -4.73 2.04 4.64
C THR A 203 -3.66 1.22 3.93
N LYS A 204 -2.97 0.33 4.64
CA LYS A 204 -1.82 -0.44 4.14
C LYS A 204 -2.20 -1.78 3.54
N TYR A 205 -3.32 -2.37 3.95
CA TYR A 205 -3.81 -3.68 3.51
C TYR A 205 -5.28 -3.61 3.07
N PRO A 206 -5.64 -2.70 2.13
CA PRO A 206 -7.03 -2.53 1.70
C PRO A 206 -7.60 -3.75 0.96
N HIS A 207 -6.76 -4.71 0.56
CA HIS A 207 -7.15 -6.02 0.01
C HIS A 207 -7.56 -7.03 1.08
N LEU A 208 -7.17 -6.83 2.34
CA LEU A 208 -7.52 -7.70 3.47
C LEU A 208 -8.71 -7.17 4.28
N CYS A 209 -8.86 -5.85 4.37
CA CYS A 209 -9.81 -5.15 5.24
C CYS A 209 -10.76 -4.26 4.43
N GLU A 210 -12.08 -4.46 4.53
CA GLU A 210 -13.09 -3.76 3.73
C GLU A 210 -13.47 -2.37 4.28
N GLY A 211 -13.30 -2.17 5.58
CA GLY A 211 -13.51 -0.90 6.27
C GLY A 211 -13.07 -0.98 7.73
N ALA A 212 -12.93 0.18 8.37
CA ALA A 212 -12.47 0.30 9.74
C ALA A 212 -13.36 1.19 10.60
N ILE A 213 -13.62 0.77 11.84
CA ILE A 213 -14.14 1.61 12.92
C ILE A 213 -12.95 1.98 13.82
N ALA A 214 -12.52 3.23 13.72
CA ALA A 214 -11.37 3.79 14.43
C ALA A 214 -11.84 4.75 15.52
N ALA A 215 -12.14 4.22 16.70
CA ALA A 215 -12.74 4.97 17.79
C ALA A 215 -11.71 5.68 18.65
N SER A 216 -11.93 6.96 18.95
CA SER A 216 -11.02 7.85 19.67
C SER A 216 -9.55 7.74 19.21
N ALA A 217 -9.33 7.65 17.90
CA ALA A 217 -8.01 7.44 17.32
C ALA A 217 -7.28 8.78 17.06
N PRO A 218 -6.20 9.13 17.79
CA PRO A 218 -5.51 10.41 17.66
C PRO A 218 -4.53 10.42 16.47
N ILE A 219 -5.02 10.10 15.27
CA ILE A 219 -4.24 9.94 14.03
C ILE A 219 -3.45 11.18 13.57
N TYR A 220 -3.77 12.37 14.08
CA TYR A 220 -3.08 13.62 13.78
C TYR A 220 -2.21 14.14 14.93
N TRP A 221 -1.99 13.35 15.99
CA TRP A 221 -1.13 13.73 17.12
C TRP A 221 0.37 13.67 16.83
N PHE A 222 0.78 14.15 15.67
CA PHE A 222 2.16 14.10 15.21
C PHE A 222 2.64 15.48 14.80
N ARG A 223 3.97 15.66 14.78
CA ARG A 223 4.61 16.92 14.43
C ARG A 223 4.05 17.49 13.13
N SER A 224 3.91 18.80 13.07
CA SER A 224 3.37 19.56 11.93
C SER A 224 1.90 19.32 11.58
N LYS A 225 1.15 18.56 12.39
CA LYS A 225 -0.29 18.27 12.16
C LYS A 225 -1.22 18.87 13.20
N LEU A 226 -0.77 18.96 14.45
CA LEU A 226 -1.51 19.65 15.50
C LEU A 226 -1.46 21.17 15.35
N LYS A 227 -2.53 21.84 15.81
CA LYS A 227 -2.58 23.31 15.91
C LYS A 227 -1.90 23.83 17.17
N SER A 228 -1.97 23.06 18.25
CA SER A 228 -1.29 23.33 19.52
C SER A 228 -0.94 22.01 20.22
N ASP A 229 0.20 21.98 20.89
CA ASP A 229 0.68 20.84 21.69
C ASP A 229 -0.11 20.70 23.01
N SER A 230 -0.86 21.73 23.42
CA SER A 230 -1.72 21.76 24.62
C SER A 230 -3.15 21.29 24.38
N GLY A 231 -3.44 20.76 23.18
CA GLY A 231 -4.80 20.38 22.78
C GLY A 231 -5.48 19.40 23.74
N PHE A 232 -4.71 18.49 24.33
CA PHE A 232 -5.21 17.45 25.24
C PHE A 232 -5.75 18.08 26.51
N ASP A 233 -4.90 18.85 27.18
CA ASP A 233 -5.21 19.46 28.47
C ASP A 233 -6.24 20.59 28.37
N ASN A 234 -6.32 21.25 27.21
CA ASN A 234 -7.42 22.15 26.89
C ASN A 234 -8.78 21.43 26.90
N ILE A 235 -8.85 20.22 26.36
CA ILE A 235 -10.07 19.40 26.37
C ILE A 235 -10.32 18.83 27.77
N VAL A 236 -9.31 18.32 28.48
CA VAL A 236 -9.45 17.88 29.88
C VAL A 236 -10.05 19.03 30.72
N THR A 237 -9.50 20.23 30.59
CA THR A 237 -10.01 21.41 31.28
C THR A 237 -11.44 21.74 30.86
N ARG A 238 -11.80 21.61 29.57
CA ARG A 238 -13.19 21.74 29.09
C ARG A 238 -14.11 20.73 29.78
N THR A 239 -13.74 19.46 29.86
CA THR A 239 -14.55 18.38 30.47
C THR A 239 -14.87 18.70 31.94
N PHE A 240 -13.87 19.18 32.69
CA PHE A 240 -14.07 19.59 34.09
C PHE A 240 -14.95 20.85 34.20
N ARG A 241 -14.78 21.84 33.32
CA ARG A 241 -15.68 23.02 33.27
C ARG A 241 -17.13 22.60 33.00
N LEU A 242 -17.35 21.71 32.04
CA LEU A 242 -18.69 21.18 31.71
C LEU A 242 -19.30 20.36 32.86
N SER A 243 -18.46 19.80 33.72
CA SER A 243 -18.86 19.07 34.93
C SER A 243 -19.06 19.95 36.17
N ASN A 244 -19.06 21.28 36.02
CA ASN A 244 -19.24 22.28 37.08
C ASN A 244 -18.08 22.39 38.09
N CYS A 245 -16.84 22.04 37.72
CA CYS A 245 -15.67 22.36 38.54
C CYS A 245 -15.33 23.87 38.48
N ASP A 246 -14.92 24.45 39.61
CA ASP A 246 -14.17 25.70 39.62
C ASP A 246 -12.69 25.44 39.25
N VAL A 247 -12.41 25.46 37.94
CA VAL A 247 -11.07 25.20 37.42
C VAL A 247 -10.01 26.21 37.88
N LYS A 248 -10.40 27.40 38.38
CA LYS A 248 -9.46 28.36 38.96
C LYS A 248 -8.95 27.88 40.32
N LYS A 249 -9.80 27.21 41.11
CA LYS A 249 -9.39 26.60 42.38
C LYS A 249 -8.49 25.38 42.15
N ILE A 250 -8.73 24.61 41.09
CA ILE A 250 -7.81 23.56 40.65
C ILE A 250 -6.44 24.17 40.32
N SER A 251 -6.40 25.20 39.48
CA SER A 251 -5.12 25.87 39.12
C SER A 251 -4.40 26.48 40.33
N ALA A 252 -5.13 27.03 41.30
CA ALA A 252 -4.56 27.55 42.55
C ALA A 252 -3.92 26.44 43.42
N THR A 253 -4.39 25.20 43.31
CA THR A 253 -3.93 24.06 44.12
C THR A 253 -2.43 23.78 43.94
N TRP A 254 -1.89 23.97 42.73
CA TRP A 254 -0.46 23.70 42.45
C TRP A 254 0.45 24.63 43.26
N LYS A 255 0.12 25.92 43.27
CA LYS A 255 0.83 26.92 44.10
C LYS A 255 0.69 26.60 45.59
N SER A 256 -0.51 26.21 46.02
CA SER A 256 -0.78 25.83 47.41
C SER A 256 0.02 24.61 47.86
N LEU A 257 0.13 23.59 47.01
CA LEU A 257 0.96 22.42 47.28
C LEU A 257 2.43 22.81 47.46
N ARG A 258 2.98 23.62 46.55
CA ARG A 258 4.35 24.15 46.65
C ARG A 258 4.57 25.01 47.89
N ASN A 259 3.55 25.72 48.38
CA ASN A 259 3.65 26.48 49.61
C ASN A 259 3.69 25.57 50.86
N ILE A 260 2.87 24.52 50.90
CA ILE A 260 2.81 23.61 52.05
C ILE A 260 4.14 22.87 52.24
N VAL A 261 4.72 22.34 51.16
CA VAL A 261 5.93 21.51 51.24
C VAL A 261 7.20 22.26 51.67
N LYS A 262 7.18 23.60 51.74
CA LYS A 262 8.30 24.42 52.25
C LYS A 262 8.60 24.18 53.73
N THR A 263 7.67 23.56 54.47
CA THR A 263 7.80 23.33 55.91
C THR A 263 7.72 21.84 56.24
N LYS A 264 8.43 21.40 57.27
CA LYS A 264 8.36 20.02 57.77
C LYS A 264 6.93 19.63 58.19
N ASP A 265 6.23 20.55 58.86
CA ASP A 265 4.82 20.36 59.25
C ASP A 265 3.90 20.17 58.03
N GLY A 266 4.14 20.90 56.95
CA GLY A 266 3.39 20.75 55.71
C GLY A 266 3.65 19.43 54.99
N ILE A 267 4.91 18.97 54.93
CA ILE A 267 5.25 17.63 54.40
C ILE A 267 4.58 16.54 55.26
N GLU A 268 4.64 16.65 56.59
CA GLU A 268 4.00 15.71 57.51
C GLU A 268 2.48 15.71 57.36
N PHE A 269 1.87 16.89 57.16
CA PHE A 269 0.45 17.02 56.84
C PHE A 269 0.07 16.27 55.57
N ILE A 270 0.81 16.44 54.46
CA ILE A 270 0.54 15.74 53.20
C ILE A 270 0.68 14.23 53.37
N ASN A 271 1.79 13.77 53.96
CA ASN A 271 2.03 12.34 54.20
C ASN A 271 0.90 11.68 55.00
N LYS A 272 0.38 12.38 56.03
CA LYS A 272 -0.76 11.91 56.84
C LYS A 272 -2.10 12.00 56.11
N LEU A 273 -2.36 13.10 55.41
CA LEU A 273 -3.61 13.34 54.69
C LEU A 273 -3.81 12.32 53.58
N PHE A 274 -2.78 12.10 52.74
CA PHE A 274 -2.82 11.15 51.62
C PHE A 274 -2.61 9.70 52.06
N ARG A 275 -2.26 9.46 53.33
CA ARG A 275 -1.96 8.13 53.88
C ARG A 275 -0.95 7.38 53.02
N LEU A 276 0.15 8.05 52.67
CA LEU A 276 1.12 7.48 51.74
C LEU A 276 1.80 6.23 52.31
N GLU A 277 2.06 5.25 51.44
CA GLU A 277 2.96 4.14 51.75
C GLU A 277 4.38 4.64 52.02
N GLU A 278 5.17 3.86 52.77
CA GLU A 278 6.55 4.23 53.15
C GLU A 278 7.40 4.62 51.93
N LYS A 279 7.30 3.86 50.84
CA LYS A 279 8.00 4.13 49.57
C LYS A 279 7.49 5.35 48.78
N SER A 280 6.35 5.92 49.16
CA SER A 280 5.78 7.13 48.57
C SER A 280 5.90 8.36 49.48
N LEU A 281 6.48 8.22 50.69
CA LEU A 281 6.58 9.35 51.63
C LEU A 281 7.41 10.50 51.03
N MET A 282 6.86 11.70 51.13
CA MET A 282 7.56 12.93 50.81
C MET A 282 8.56 13.26 51.92
N SER A 283 9.72 13.77 51.52
CA SER A 283 10.85 14.08 52.40
C SER A 283 11.46 15.47 52.17
N LYS A 284 11.27 16.04 50.97
CA LYS A 284 11.86 17.31 50.54
C LYS A 284 10.90 18.12 49.66
N GLU A 285 11.18 19.41 49.47
CA GLU A 285 10.31 20.32 48.71
C GLU A 285 10.14 19.88 47.25
N GLU A 286 11.20 19.32 46.65
CA GLU A 286 11.21 18.85 45.26
C GLU A 286 10.24 17.69 45.02
N ASP A 287 9.86 16.97 46.08
CA ASP A 287 8.89 15.87 45.99
C ASP A 287 7.49 16.37 45.59
N ALA A 288 7.20 17.68 45.73
CA ALA A 288 5.94 18.24 45.22
C ALA A 288 5.77 18.02 43.72
N GLN A 289 6.86 17.99 42.94
CA GLN A 289 6.77 17.86 41.49
C GLN A 289 6.14 16.53 41.07
N TRP A 290 6.61 15.40 41.62
CA TRP A 290 6.06 14.10 41.23
C TRP A 290 4.58 13.97 41.63
N LEU A 291 4.16 14.61 42.73
CA LEU A 291 2.75 14.60 43.13
C LEU A 291 1.88 15.44 42.19
N ILE A 292 2.41 16.55 41.67
CA ILE A 292 1.76 17.34 40.60
C ILE A 292 1.64 16.50 39.33
N ASP A 293 2.71 15.83 38.91
CA ASP A 293 2.72 14.99 37.72
C ASP A 293 1.69 13.85 37.82
N VAL A 294 1.60 13.19 38.98
CA VAL A 294 0.60 12.15 39.26
C VAL A 294 -0.82 12.70 39.22
N ALA A 295 -1.04 13.89 39.77
CA ALA A 295 -2.35 14.54 39.74
C ALA A 295 -2.76 14.91 38.31
N ARG A 296 -1.80 15.41 37.51
CA ARG A 296 -1.98 15.69 36.09
C ARG A 296 -2.45 14.45 35.33
N ASP A 297 -1.73 13.35 35.46
CA ASP A 297 -2.07 12.09 34.79
C ASP A 297 -3.41 11.54 35.27
N THR A 298 -3.71 11.65 36.56
CA THR A 298 -4.99 11.22 37.14
C THR A 298 -6.17 12.02 36.58
N PHE A 299 -6.02 13.33 36.42
CA PHE A 299 -7.11 14.18 35.90
C PHE A 299 -7.33 13.91 34.40
N GLY A 300 -6.26 13.68 33.64
CA GLY A 300 -6.34 13.18 32.27
C GLY A 300 -7.06 11.84 32.18
N ALA A 301 -6.67 10.85 33.00
CA ALA A 301 -7.30 9.53 33.04
C ALA A 301 -8.79 9.60 33.40
N LEU A 302 -9.17 10.43 34.38
CA LEU A 302 -10.58 10.65 34.76
C LEU A 302 -11.41 11.22 33.61
N ALA A 303 -10.87 12.19 32.85
CA ALA A 303 -11.55 12.72 31.67
C ALA A 303 -11.71 11.67 30.57
N MET A 304 -10.71 10.80 30.36
CA MET A 304 -10.80 9.71 29.38
C MET A 304 -11.89 8.71 29.72
N ILE A 305 -12.11 8.41 31.00
CA ILE A 305 -13.08 7.38 31.44
C ILE A 305 -14.30 7.99 32.12
N ASP A 306 -14.71 9.20 31.72
CA ASP A 306 -15.89 9.90 32.24
C ASP A 306 -17.21 9.31 31.70
N TYR A 307 -17.44 8.02 31.97
CA TYR A 307 -18.55 7.24 31.42
C TYR A 307 -19.87 7.44 32.19
N PRO A 308 -21.04 7.28 31.53
CA PRO A 308 -22.36 7.47 32.16
C PRO A 308 -22.77 6.39 33.18
N TYR A 309 -21.91 5.40 33.41
CA TYR A 309 -22.14 4.26 34.30
C TYR A 309 -20.82 3.81 34.94
N GLU A 310 -20.94 2.99 35.99
CA GLU A 310 -19.79 2.37 36.65
C GLU A 310 -19.01 1.52 35.65
N ALA A 311 -17.69 1.70 35.62
CA ALA A 311 -16.81 1.03 34.68
C ALA A 311 -15.50 0.63 35.37
N ASN A 312 -14.89 -0.44 34.86
CA ASN A 312 -13.57 -0.90 35.27
C ASN A 312 -12.73 -1.12 34.02
N PHE A 313 -11.99 -0.08 33.62
CA PHE A 313 -11.09 -0.13 32.46
C PHE A 313 -9.66 0.22 32.89
N LEU A 314 -9.40 1.49 33.25
CA LEU A 314 -8.13 1.90 33.87
C LEU A 314 -8.16 1.72 35.39
N ALA A 315 -9.30 2.05 36.00
CA ALA A 315 -9.59 1.84 37.42
C ALA A 315 -11.09 1.60 37.61
N PRO A 316 -11.51 0.93 38.71
CA PRO A 316 -12.92 0.87 39.09
C PRO A 316 -13.41 2.25 39.50
N LEU A 317 -14.39 2.79 38.77
CA LEU A 317 -14.87 4.16 38.96
C LEU A 317 -16.40 4.25 38.89
N PRO A 318 -17.01 5.22 39.60
CA PRO A 318 -18.44 5.46 39.55
C PRO A 318 -18.87 6.01 38.19
N ALA A 319 -20.19 6.13 37.99
CA ALA A 319 -20.74 6.89 36.87
C ALA A 319 -20.36 8.38 36.98
N TRP A 320 -19.96 9.00 35.87
CA TRP A 320 -19.54 10.40 35.77
C TRP A 320 -18.48 10.78 36.81
N PRO A 321 -17.31 10.10 36.82
CA PRO A 321 -16.29 10.31 37.83
C PRO A 321 -15.76 11.75 37.87
N VAL A 322 -15.74 12.50 36.75
CA VAL A 322 -15.34 13.92 36.77
C VAL A 322 -16.37 14.77 37.54
N LYS A 323 -17.67 14.48 37.36
CA LYS A 323 -18.74 15.14 38.11
C LYS A 323 -18.66 14.85 39.61
N GLU A 324 -18.29 13.63 40.00
CA GLU A 324 -18.07 13.27 41.40
C GLU A 324 -16.86 14.02 41.99
N LEU A 325 -15.76 14.12 41.24
CA LEU A 325 -14.59 14.91 41.63
C LEU A 325 -14.95 16.40 41.79
N CYS A 326 -15.73 16.97 40.87
CA CYS A 326 -16.06 18.40 40.89
C CYS A 326 -16.84 18.84 42.13
N LYS A 327 -17.46 17.92 42.88
CA LYS A 327 -18.04 18.22 44.20
C LYS A 327 -17.00 18.70 45.21
N PHE A 328 -15.72 18.30 45.04
CA PHE A 328 -14.62 18.73 45.90
C PHE A 328 -14.10 20.13 45.53
N TYR A 329 -14.31 20.56 44.28
CA TYR A 329 -13.92 21.87 43.74
C TYR A 329 -15.13 22.77 43.45
N GLY A 330 -16.13 22.72 44.32
CA GLY A 330 -17.34 23.55 44.22
C GLY A 330 -17.15 25.00 44.69
N ALA A 331 -18.21 25.80 44.59
CA ALA A 331 -18.23 27.20 45.01
C ALA A 331 -17.85 27.38 46.50
N ASP A 332 -18.23 26.44 47.35
CA ASP A 332 -18.03 26.50 48.81
C ASP A 332 -16.63 26.08 49.27
N LEU A 333 -15.74 25.63 48.37
CA LEU A 333 -14.36 25.29 48.74
C LEU A 333 -13.57 26.54 49.13
N GLU A 334 -13.11 26.59 50.38
CA GLU A 334 -12.18 27.62 50.86
C GLU A 334 -10.88 27.62 50.06
N THR A 335 -10.34 28.81 49.76
CA THR A 335 -9.16 28.98 48.90
C THR A 335 -7.83 29.05 49.67
N ASP A 336 -7.80 28.58 50.93
CA ASP A 336 -6.56 28.44 51.67
C ASP A 336 -5.77 27.19 51.25
N ASP A 337 -4.46 27.19 51.50
CA ASP A 337 -3.56 26.17 50.98
C ASP A 337 -3.94 24.74 51.44
N ARG A 338 -4.38 24.55 52.69
CA ARG A 338 -4.71 23.21 53.22
C ARG A 338 -6.03 22.71 52.68
N SER A 339 -7.02 23.59 52.51
CA SER A 339 -8.31 23.22 51.90
C SER A 339 -8.14 22.78 50.44
N LEU A 340 -7.36 23.51 49.65
CA LEU A 340 -7.06 23.16 48.26
C LEU A 340 -6.31 21.81 48.14
N VAL A 341 -5.29 21.58 48.97
CA VAL A 341 -4.56 20.30 48.99
C VAL A 341 -5.43 19.15 49.54
N THR A 342 -6.38 19.43 50.42
CA THR A 342 -7.38 18.44 50.86
C THR A 342 -8.34 18.06 49.73
N ALA A 343 -8.75 19.01 48.89
CA ALA A 343 -9.54 18.72 47.69
C ALA A 343 -8.74 17.87 46.68
N LEU A 344 -7.44 18.13 46.53
CA LEU A 344 -6.55 17.30 45.72
C LEU A 344 -6.49 15.85 46.24
N TYR A 345 -6.30 15.65 47.54
CA TYR A 345 -6.34 14.32 48.15
C TYR A 345 -7.64 13.58 47.84
N LYS A 346 -8.80 14.23 48.04
CA LYS A 346 -10.10 13.61 47.75
C LYS A 346 -10.22 13.20 46.28
N SER A 347 -9.67 14.02 45.38
CA SER A 347 -9.63 13.75 43.94
C SER A 347 -8.77 12.54 43.60
N LEU A 348 -7.56 12.44 44.15
CA LEU A 348 -6.71 11.25 43.93
C LEU A 348 -7.30 10.01 44.60
N ASN A 349 -7.89 10.14 45.80
CA ASN A 349 -8.52 9.04 46.50
C ASN A 349 -9.75 8.49 45.74
N LEU A 350 -10.49 9.35 45.02
CA LEU A 350 -11.54 8.89 44.11
C LEU A 350 -10.99 7.98 43.02
N TYR A 351 -9.80 8.26 42.47
CA TYR A 351 -9.21 7.41 41.44
C TYR A 351 -8.59 6.13 42.01
N TYR A 352 -7.66 6.28 42.96
CA TYR A 352 -6.87 5.16 43.48
C TYR A 352 -7.63 4.30 44.49
N ASN A 353 -8.64 4.82 45.17
CA ASN A 353 -9.30 4.14 46.29
C ASN A 353 -10.82 4.38 46.33
N TYR A 354 -11.47 4.45 45.16
CA TYR A 354 -12.94 4.53 45.06
C TYR A 354 -13.65 3.44 45.89
N THR A 355 -13.13 2.21 45.84
CA THR A 355 -13.72 1.05 46.55
C THR A 355 -13.51 1.08 48.06
N GLY A 356 -12.66 1.98 48.57
CA GLY A 356 -12.33 2.10 50.00
C GLY A 356 -11.54 0.92 50.57
N LYS A 357 -10.99 0.05 49.73
CA LYS A 357 -10.26 -1.17 50.15
C LYS A 357 -8.80 -0.92 50.50
N LEU A 358 -8.21 0.19 50.07
CA LEU A 358 -6.81 0.52 50.36
C LEU A 358 -6.70 1.29 51.68
N ASP A 359 -5.84 0.79 52.58
CA ASP A 359 -5.50 1.48 53.83
C ASP A 359 -4.54 2.66 53.60
N ARG A 360 -3.65 2.55 52.60
CA ARG A 360 -2.60 3.51 52.22
C ARG A 360 -2.45 3.64 50.72
N LEU A 361 -1.97 4.79 50.25
CA LEU A 361 -1.79 5.09 48.82
C LEU A 361 -0.32 4.93 48.37
N CYS A 362 -0.09 4.11 47.35
CA CYS A 362 1.15 4.04 46.60
C CYS A 362 1.01 4.89 45.33
N ILE A 363 1.61 6.09 45.32
CA ILE A 363 1.43 7.01 44.19
C ILE A 363 2.72 7.68 43.71
N ASN A 364 3.88 7.35 44.28
CA ASN A 364 5.15 7.87 43.74
C ASN A 364 5.51 7.14 42.44
N PRO A 365 5.57 7.82 41.28
CA PRO A 365 5.72 7.19 39.96
C PRO A 365 7.07 6.47 39.78
N ALA A 366 8.09 6.79 40.60
CA ALA A 366 9.37 6.10 40.57
C ALA A 366 9.36 4.74 41.31
N LYS A 367 8.31 4.45 42.09
CA LYS A 367 8.22 3.29 43.01
C LYS A 367 6.85 2.58 43.00
N CYS A 368 5.89 3.13 42.29
CA CYS A 368 4.50 2.70 42.22
C CYS A 368 4.05 2.58 40.77
N GLU A 369 2.96 1.86 40.59
CA GLU A 369 2.27 1.74 39.31
C GLU A 369 1.64 3.09 38.90
N SER A 370 1.73 3.40 37.60
CA SER A 370 1.09 4.57 36.98
C SER A 370 -0.44 4.40 36.93
N PRO A 371 -1.23 5.48 36.81
CA PRO A 371 -2.66 5.40 36.45
C PRO A 371 -2.98 4.49 35.24
N TYR A 372 -2.02 4.32 34.33
CA TYR A 372 -2.19 3.50 33.13
C TYR A 372 -1.71 2.05 33.30
N ALA A 373 -1.29 1.64 34.50
CA ALA A 373 -0.70 0.33 34.74
C ALA A 373 -1.64 -0.86 34.47
N ALA A 374 -2.96 -0.64 34.53
CA ALA A 374 -3.97 -1.64 34.16
C ALA A 374 -3.81 -2.18 32.72
N LEU A 375 -3.08 -1.46 31.86
CA LEU A 375 -2.77 -1.91 30.50
C LEU A 375 -1.65 -2.97 30.46
N GLY A 376 -0.84 -3.12 31.52
CA GLY A 376 -0.03 -4.32 31.79
C GLY A 376 1.47 -4.23 31.49
N ASP A 377 1.90 -3.49 30.46
CA ASP A 377 3.30 -3.50 30.01
C ASP A 377 3.99 -2.13 30.14
N ALA A 378 4.58 -1.89 31.31
CA ALA A 378 5.15 -0.60 31.71
C ALA A 378 6.24 -0.03 30.79
N LEU A 379 6.89 -0.84 29.94
CA LEU A 379 7.96 -0.39 29.04
C LEU A 379 7.60 -0.46 27.55
N GLY A 380 6.49 -1.11 27.18
CA GLY A 380 6.07 -1.25 25.77
C GLY A 380 5.70 0.08 25.15
N TRP A 381 4.70 0.76 25.72
CA TRP A 381 4.24 2.04 25.20
C TRP A 381 5.29 3.15 25.30
N PRO A 382 6.05 3.30 26.41
CA PRO A 382 7.16 4.25 26.46
C PRO A 382 8.21 4.02 25.38
N TRP A 383 8.51 2.77 25.01
CA TRP A 383 9.43 2.48 23.90
C TRP A 383 8.88 2.98 22.57
N GLN A 384 7.61 2.71 22.28
CA GLN A 384 6.95 3.21 21.07
C GLN A 384 6.93 4.75 21.06
N ALA A 385 6.62 5.38 22.19
CA ALA A 385 6.63 6.84 22.35
C ALA A 385 8.03 7.48 22.26
N CYS A 386 9.09 6.68 22.39
CA CYS A 386 10.48 7.11 22.22
C CYS A 386 11.09 6.76 20.86
N THR A 387 10.35 6.08 19.99
CA THR A 387 10.82 5.65 18.68
C THR A 387 9.93 6.16 17.54
N GLU A 388 8.65 5.80 17.49
CA GLU A 388 7.73 6.17 16.40
C GLU A 388 6.53 7.01 16.85
N MET A 389 5.97 6.76 18.05
CA MET A 389 4.80 7.46 18.60
C MET A 389 5.19 8.74 19.35
N ILE A 390 6.07 9.54 18.75
CA ILE A 390 6.56 10.78 19.36
C ILE A 390 5.47 11.85 19.20
N MET A 391 4.65 11.97 20.24
CA MET A 391 3.45 12.79 20.31
C MET A 391 3.74 14.07 21.11
N PRO A 392 3.87 15.25 20.48
CA PRO A 392 4.11 16.50 21.20
C PRO A 392 2.96 16.81 22.15
N MET A 393 3.27 17.01 23.43
CA MET A 393 2.31 17.38 24.46
C MET A 393 2.96 18.38 25.42
N CYS A 394 2.21 19.39 25.84
CA CYS A 394 2.62 20.32 26.88
C CYS A 394 1.39 21.01 27.49
N ASP A 395 1.58 21.68 28.62
CA ASP A 395 0.55 22.42 29.32
C ASP A 395 0.79 23.94 29.11
N GLU A 396 -0.21 24.68 28.65
CA GLU A 396 -0.11 26.15 28.50
C GLU A 396 -0.26 26.85 29.85
N GLY A 397 -1.03 26.25 30.75
CA GLY A 397 -1.39 26.79 32.05
C GLY A 397 -2.53 27.81 31.97
N SER A 398 -2.94 28.32 33.14
CA SER A 398 -4.12 29.18 33.25
C SER A 398 -3.97 30.48 32.43
N PRO A 399 -4.99 30.89 31.65
CA PRO A 399 -6.37 30.39 31.66
C PRO A 399 -6.70 29.29 30.63
N SER A 400 -5.75 28.86 29.79
CA SER A 400 -5.98 27.87 28.72
C SER A 400 -6.41 26.53 29.29
N ASP A 401 -5.51 25.93 30.08
CA ASP A 401 -5.75 24.75 30.90
C ASP A 401 -5.49 25.08 32.38
N PHE A 402 -5.90 24.19 33.29
CA PHE A 402 -5.71 24.43 34.73
C PHE A 402 -4.36 23.91 35.27
N PHE A 403 -3.46 23.35 34.47
CA PHE A 403 -2.18 22.79 34.93
C PHE A 403 -1.09 23.86 35.06
N GLU A 404 0.11 23.47 35.48
CA GLU A 404 1.29 24.35 35.47
C GLU A 404 1.92 24.39 34.08
N SER A 405 2.33 25.57 33.63
CA SER A 405 2.83 25.77 32.27
C SER A 405 4.13 25.00 32.01
N SER A 406 4.14 24.18 30.95
CA SER A 406 5.28 23.40 30.46
C SER A 406 5.55 23.57 28.95
N CYS A 407 4.72 24.37 28.25
CA CYS A 407 4.89 24.65 26.82
C CYS A 407 6.05 25.61 26.48
N PRO A 408 6.60 25.52 25.24
CA PRO A 408 6.28 24.54 24.19
C PRO A 408 6.99 23.18 24.41
N PHE A 409 6.45 22.12 23.81
CA PHE A 409 7.12 20.82 23.79
C PHE A 409 8.51 20.93 23.14
N ASN A 410 9.54 20.39 23.80
CA ASN A 410 10.91 20.36 23.28
C ASN A 410 11.31 18.92 22.92
N LEU A 411 11.38 18.66 21.61
CA LEU A 411 11.75 17.34 21.08
C LEU A 411 13.14 16.87 21.51
N ASP A 412 14.11 17.78 21.58
CA ASP A 412 15.49 17.45 21.97
C ASP A 412 15.55 17.05 23.44
N THR A 413 14.91 17.82 24.33
CA THR A 413 14.78 17.48 25.76
C THR A 413 14.05 16.16 25.96
N TYR A 414 13.00 15.89 25.17
CA TYR A 414 12.25 14.64 25.26
C TYR A 414 13.11 13.41 24.87
N ILE A 415 13.85 13.50 23.76
CA ILE A 415 14.68 12.38 23.28
C ILE A 415 15.96 12.22 24.14
N ASN A 416 16.69 13.31 24.38
CA ASN A 416 17.97 13.27 25.09
C ASN A 416 17.83 13.25 26.62
N GLY A 417 16.67 13.61 27.15
CA GLY A 417 16.29 13.46 28.55
C GLY A 417 15.46 12.19 28.74
N TYR A 418 14.13 12.30 28.69
CA TYR A 418 13.19 11.22 29.03
C TYR A 418 13.52 9.87 28.37
N CYS A 419 13.66 9.82 27.05
CA CYS A 419 13.87 8.56 26.34
C CYS A 419 15.24 7.93 26.64
N LYS A 420 16.29 8.75 26.68
CA LYS A 420 17.64 8.31 27.02
C LYS A 420 17.75 7.89 28.47
N ASP A 421 17.09 8.57 29.39
CA ASP A 421 17.09 8.23 30.81
C ASP A 421 16.32 6.92 31.06
N THR A 422 15.23 6.70 30.32
CA THR A 422 14.40 5.49 30.43
C THR A 422 15.08 4.26 29.83
N PHE A 423 15.67 4.38 28.63
CA PHE A 423 16.16 3.22 27.86
C PHE A 423 17.67 3.21 27.59
N GLY A 424 18.42 4.20 28.06
CA GLY A 424 19.86 4.31 27.83
C GLY A 424 20.63 3.12 28.41
N SER A 425 20.19 2.59 29.55
CA SER A 425 20.78 1.41 30.20
C SER A 425 20.66 0.13 29.36
N ILE A 426 19.67 0.04 28.48
CA ILE A 426 19.42 -1.12 27.62
C ILE A 426 19.92 -0.91 26.17
N GLY A 427 20.61 0.21 25.89
CA GLY A 427 21.28 0.49 24.63
C GLY A 427 20.59 1.49 23.70
N TYR A 428 19.59 2.24 24.18
CA TYR A 428 18.91 3.26 23.37
C TYR A 428 19.88 4.35 22.88
N LYS A 429 19.69 4.75 21.62
CA LYS A 429 20.42 5.85 21.00
C LYS A 429 19.41 6.86 20.45
N PRO A 430 19.64 8.18 20.59
CA PRO A 430 18.77 9.20 20.01
C PRO A 430 18.47 9.01 18.52
N SER A 431 19.39 8.41 17.75
CA SER A 431 19.20 8.08 16.33
C SER A 431 18.13 7.01 16.06
N MET A 432 17.62 6.33 17.09
CA MET A 432 16.49 5.38 16.98
C MET A 432 15.15 6.11 16.92
N ALA A 433 15.07 7.36 17.42
CA ALA A 433 13.88 8.18 17.32
C ALA A 433 13.63 8.59 15.87
N GLN A 434 12.43 8.30 15.37
CA GLN A 434 11.97 8.70 14.04
C GLN A 434 10.68 9.53 14.16
N PRO A 435 10.79 10.81 14.58
CA PRO A 435 9.63 11.63 14.97
C PRO A 435 8.64 11.93 13.84
N ASP A 436 9.06 11.77 12.59
CA ASP A 436 8.20 12.02 11.42
C ASP A 436 7.74 10.70 10.75
N TRP A 437 8.15 9.53 11.29
CA TRP A 437 7.91 8.23 10.66
C TRP A 437 6.43 7.89 10.50
N ILE A 438 5.60 8.16 11.50
CA ILE A 438 4.16 7.90 11.41
C ILE A 438 3.51 8.68 10.27
N MET A 439 3.91 9.95 10.08
CA MET A 439 3.41 10.77 8.97
C MET A 439 4.01 10.37 7.62
N THR A 440 5.28 9.95 7.57
CA THR A 440 5.88 9.39 6.35
C THR A 440 5.20 8.09 5.96
N ASN A 441 4.95 7.20 6.92
CA ASN A 441 4.48 5.85 6.67
C ASN A 441 2.96 5.81 6.46
N PHE A 442 2.16 6.40 7.33
CA PHE A 442 0.69 6.27 7.28
C PHE A 442 -0.02 7.52 6.73
N GLY A 443 0.55 8.70 6.97
CA GLY A 443 0.06 9.95 6.40
C GLY A 443 -1.22 10.50 7.01
N ASP A 444 -1.75 11.54 6.36
CA ASP A 444 -2.92 12.31 6.80
C ASP A 444 -4.06 12.38 5.78
N ARG A 445 -3.97 11.64 4.67
CA ARG A 445 -4.92 11.71 3.54
C ARG A 445 -5.79 10.48 3.42
N TYR A 446 -6.55 10.21 4.47
CA TYR A 446 -7.43 9.04 4.59
C TYR A 446 -8.51 8.99 3.49
N GLU A 447 -8.89 10.13 2.91
CA GLU A 447 -9.86 10.21 1.80
C GLU A 447 -9.36 9.54 0.51
N ARG A 448 -8.04 9.29 0.38
CA ARG A 448 -7.46 8.56 -0.75
C ARG A 448 -7.61 7.04 -0.65
N VAL A 449 -8.01 6.55 0.53
CA VAL A 449 -8.25 5.13 0.83
C VAL A 449 -9.74 4.87 1.03
N GLY A 450 -10.39 5.65 1.91
CA GLY A 450 -11.80 5.54 2.22
C GLY A 450 -12.20 4.31 3.06
N ASN A 451 -13.48 4.27 3.41
CA ASN A 451 -14.16 3.28 4.25
C ASN A 451 -13.62 3.25 5.69
N ILE A 452 -13.57 4.42 6.31
CA ILE A 452 -13.12 4.57 7.70
C ILE A 452 -14.11 5.47 8.44
N VAL A 453 -14.61 5.01 9.57
CA VAL A 453 -15.32 5.85 10.54
C VAL A 453 -14.36 6.19 11.66
N PHE A 454 -14.17 7.48 11.90
CA PHE A 454 -13.48 8.03 13.06
C PHE A 454 -14.53 8.55 14.04
N SER A 455 -14.83 7.79 15.09
CA SER A 455 -15.71 8.23 16.18
C SER A 455 -14.87 8.88 17.28
N ASN A 456 -15.35 9.96 17.89
CA ASN A 456 -14.68 10.61 19.02
C ASN A 456 -15.68 11.08 20.07
N GLY A 457 -15.35 10.88 21.34
CA GLY A 457 -16.05 11.51 22.45
C GLY A 457 -15.67 12.99 22.58
N TYR A 458 -16.65 13.87 22.82
CA TYR A 458 -16.37 15.29 23.01
C TYR A 458 -15.72 15.58 24.39
N LEU A 459 -15.81 14.66 25.35
CA LEU A 459 -15.17 14.78 26.67
C LEU A 459 -13.74 14.22 26.67
N ASP A 460 -13.34 13.53 25.60
CA ASP A 460 -12.07 12.83 25.48
C ASP A 460 -10.94 13.77 25.04
N GLY A 461 -9.87 13.86 25.84
CA GLY A 461 -8.68 14.66 25.53
C GLY A 461 -8.03 14.29 24.19
N TRP A 462 -8.05 13.02 23.83
CA TRP A 462 -7.45 12.51 22.59
C TRP A 462 -8.20 12.94 21.33
N SER A 463 -9.46 13.35 21.46
CA SER A 463 -10.28 13.80 20.33
C SER A 463 -9.66 15.00 19.60
N TYR A 464 -8.80 15.78 20.26
CA TYR A 464 -8.11 16.91 19.63
C TYR A 464 -7.21 16.48 18.46
N GLY A 465 -6.57 15.31 18.56
CA GLY A 465 -5.78 14.72 17.48
C GLY A 465 -6.56 13.76 16.58
N GLY A 466 -7.88 13.67 16.75
CA GLY A 466 -8.75 12.88 15.90
C GLY A 466 -8.93 13.48 14.49
N TYR A 467 -9.68 12.79 13.63
CA TYR A 467 -9.87 13.21 12.24
C TYR A 467 -10.54 14.59 12.10
N ASP A 468 -11.59 14.83 12.87
CA ASP A 468 -12.27 16.12 12.99
C ASP A 468 -13.05 16.15 14.31
N LEU A 469 -13.05 17.30 15.01
CA LEU A 469 -13.84 17.53 16.23
C LEU A 469 -15.30 17.90 15.93
N LYS A 470 -15.68 17.91 14.65
CA LYS A 470 -17.05 18.12 14.19
C LYS A 470 -17.50 16.94 13.33
N PRO A 471 -18.81 16.66 13.28
CA PRO A 471 -19.35 15.71 12.31
C PRO A 471 -18.99 16.13 10.89
N THR A 472 -18.23 15.29 10.20
CA THR A 472 -17.67 15.59 8.86
C THR A 472 -17.73 14.34 7.98
N THR A 473 -18.01 14.49 6.70
CA THR A 473 -17.94 13.40 5.72
C THR A 473 -17.16 13.86 4.49
N LYS A 474 -16.11 13.11 4.13
CA LYS A 474 -15.30 13.36 2.92
C LYS A 474 -15.11 12.04 2.18
N GLY A 475 -15.85 11.86 1.09
CA GLY A 475 -15.91 10.56 0.41
C GLY A 475 -16.51 9.50 1.33
N SER A 476 -15.83 8.36 1.49
CA SER A 476 -16.22 7.31 2.45
C SER A 476 -15.46 7.34 3.77
N VAL A 477 -14.84 8.48 4.11
CA VAL A 477 -14.29 8.76 5.44
C VAL A 477 -15.24 9.66 6.21
N VAL A 478 -15.55 9.28 7.44
CA VAL A 478 -16.60 9.92 8.26
C VAL A 478 -16.06 10.20 9.66
N SER A 479 -16.29 11.40 10.16
CA SER A 479 -16.09 11.76 11.57
C SER A 479 -17.44 11.77 12.29
N LEU A 480 -17.56 11.03 13.39
CA LEU A 480 -18.74 11.00 14.26
C LEU A 480 -18.35 11.52 15.66
N ILE A 481 -19.17 12.39 16.24
CA ILE A 481 -18.90 12.98 17.57
C ILE A 481 -19.99 12.54 18.55
N ILE A 482 -19.58 12.10 19.73
CA ILE A 482 -20.46 11.76 20.85
C ILE A 482 -20.36 12.90 21.86
N ASP A 483 -21.36 13.78 21.90
CA ASP A 483 -21.31 15.04 22.67
C ASP A 483 -21.08 14.86 24.18
N ASP A 484 -21.56 13.76 24.74
CA ASP A 484 -21.38 13.37 26.14
C ASP A 484 -20.49 12.12 26.29
N GLY A 485 -19.81 11.74 25.22
CA GLY A 485 -18.91 10.59 25.20
C GLY A 485 -17.52 10.95 25.71
N ALA A 486 -16.98 10.09 26.55
CA ALA A 486 -15.56 10.04 26.88
C ALA A 486 -14.81 9.13 25.87
N HIS A 487 -13.66 8.58 26.25
CA HIS A 487 -12.79 7.82 25.36
C HIS A 487 -13.48 6.54 24.84
N HIS A 488 -13.67 6.48 23.51
CA HIS A 488 -14.27 5.38 22.73
C HIS A 488 -15.53 4.72 23.36
N LEU A 489 -16.46 5.53 23.89
CA LEU A 489 -17.70 5.05 24.51
C LEU A 489 -18.56 4.19 23.55
N ASP A 490 -18.52 4.48 22.26
CA ASP A 490 -19.13 3.72 21.17
C ASP A 490 -18.72 2.25 21.13
N LEU A 491 -17.47 1.92 21.46
CA LEU A 491 -17.00 0.52 21.45
C LEU A 491 -17.47 -0.29 22.65
N ARG A 492 -17.90 0.35 23.74
CA ARG A 492 -18.41 -0.37 24.92
C ARG A 492 -19.67 -1.16 24.57
N GLY A 493 -19.99 -2.17 25.39
CA GLY A 493 -21.23 -2.92 25.23
C GLY A 493 -22.45 -2.06 25.51
N SER A 494 -23.60 -2.45 24.93
CA SER A 494 -24.86 -1.79 25.22
C SER A 494 -25.17 -1.77 26.72
N ASN A 495 -25.51 -0.60 27.24
CA ASN A 495 -25.87 -0.37 28.63
C ASN A 495 -27.21 0.37 28.73
N PRO A 496 -28.12 0.03 29.66
CA PRO A 496 -29.35 0.78 29.87
C PRO A 496 -29.16 2.28 30.16
N LYS A 497 -27.99 2.66 30.68
CA LYS A 497 -27.60 4.05 30.95
C LYS A 497 -26.87 4.73 29.79
N ASP A 498 -26.74 4.07 28.64
CA ASP A 498 -26.20 4.69 27.43
C ASP A 498 -27.04 5.91 27.04
N THR A 499 -26.34 7.00 26.72
CA THR A 499 -26.95 8.26 26.30
C THR A 499 -27.54 8.14 24.89
N ALA A 500 -28.40 9.08 24.51
CA ALA A 500 -28.97 9.07 23.16
C ALA A 500 -27.88 9.22 22.08
N ALA A 501 -26.83 10.01 22.36
CA ALA A 501 -25.75 10.28 21.41
C ALA A 501 -24.95 9.01 21.06
N VAL A 502 -24.52 8.22 22.05
CA VAL A 502 -23.78 6.98 21.76
C VAL A 502 -24.66 5.95 21.02
N LYS A 503 -25.95 5.86 21.36
CA LYS A 503 -26.90 4.97 20.64
C LYS A 503 -27.03 5.37 19.17
N GLU A 504 -27.08 6.67 18.87
CA GLU A 504 -27.12 7.18 17.51
C GLU A 504 -25.81 6.87 16.75
N VAL A 505 -24.65 7.12 17.36
CA VAL A 505 -23.35 6.83 16.74
C VAL A 505 -23.18 5.34 16.41
N ARG A 506 -23.49 4.43 17.35
CA ARG A 506 -23.49 2.98 17.10
C ARG A 506 -24.44 2.57 15.97
N THR A 507 -25.57 3.25 15.84
CA THR A 507 -26.51 3.05 14.72
C THR A 507 -25.85 3.41 13.39
N LEU A 508 -25.17 4.55 13.33
CA LEU A 508 -24.49 5.02 12.12
C LEU A 508 -23.33 4.10 11.75
N GLU A 509 -22.51 3.69 12.71
CA GLU A 509 -21.43 2.72 12.51
C GLU A 509 -21.96 1.40 11.93
N THR A 510 -23.05 0.87 12.50
CA THR A 510 -23.73 -0.33 11.99
C THR A 510 -24.18 -0.16 10.55
N LYS A 511 -24.67 1.02 10.16
CA LYS A 511 -25.06 1.32 8.77
C LYS A 511 -23.85 1.33 7.83
N TYR A 512 -22.74 1.93 8.24
CA TYR A 512 -21.50 1.94 7.44
C TYR A 512 -20.95 0.52 7.25
N ILE A 513 -20.86 -0.27 8.32
CA ILE A 513 -20.45 -1.67 8.27
C ILE A 513 -21.35 -2.46 7.30
N THR A 514 -22.66 -2.31 7.43
CA THR A 514 -23.63 -2.96 6.55
C THR A 514 -23.43 -2.57 5.09
N HIS A 515 -23.20 -1.29 4.82
CA HIS A 515 -22.96 -0.78 3.47
C HIS A 515 -21.69 -1.40 2.87
N TRP A 516 -20.57 -1.39 3.60
CA TRP A 516 -19.29 -1.95 3.14
C TRP A 516 -19.40 -3.45 2.84
N LEU A 517 -19.99 -4.23 3.76
CA LEU A 517 -20.17 -5.68 3.57
C LEU A 517 -21.12 -6.00 2.40
N ARG A 518 -22.20 -5.23 2.20
CA ARG A 518 -23.08 -5.38 1.03
C ARG A 518 -22.34 -5.09 -0.27
N LYS A 519 -21.52 -4.04 -0.32
CA LYS A 519 -20.69 -3.69 -1.49
C LYS A 519 -19.68 -4.79 -1.78
N ALA A 520 -19.02 -5.32 -0.76
CA ALA A 520 -18.06 -6.41 -0.89
C ALA A 520 -18.71 -7.71 -1.40
N ASN A 521 -19.82 -8.14 -0.80
CA ASN A 521 -20.57 -9.33 -1.25
C ASN A 521 -21.06 -9.22 -2.70
N LYS A 522 -21.51 -8.02 -3.12
CA LYS A 522 -21.90 -7.78 -4.52
C LYS A 522 -20.72 -7.94 -5.49
N ARG A 523 -19.52 -7.50 -5.11
CA ARG A 523 -18.29 -7.69 -5.93
C ARG A 523 -17.96 -9.18 -6.06
N GLN A 524 -18.01 -9.93 -4.97
CA GLN A 524 -17.71 -11.37 -4.98
C GLN A 524 -18.71 -12.20 -5.79
N LEU A 525 -20.02 -11.96 -5.62
CA LEU A 525 -21.06 -12.67 -6.38
C LEU A 525 -20.93 -12.47 -7.90
N LYS A 526 -20.48 -11.29 -8.34
CA LYS A 526 -20.20 -11.03 -9.76
C LYS A 526 -19.02 -11.85 -10.25
N LYS A 527 -17.92 -11.91 -9.47
CA LYS A 527 -16.72 -12.69 -9.78
C LYS A 527 -17.05 -14.18 -9.98
N ASN A 528 -17.78 -14.79 -9.04
CA ASN A 528 -18.11 -16.21 -9.10
C ASN A 528 -18.99 -16.58 -10.31
N LYS A 529 -19.96 -15.72 -10.67
CA LYS A 529 -20.79 -15.93 -11.88
C LYS A 529 -19.95 -15.89 -13.17
N LYS A 530 -18.88 -15.08 -13.19
CA LYS A 530 -17.98 -14.92 -14.34
C LYS A 530 -17.05 -16.13 -14.50
N GLU A 531 -16.54 -16.70 -13.41
CA GLU A 531 -15.75 -17.94 -13.46
C GLU A 531 -16.59 -19.10 -14.03
N VAL A 532 -17.84 -19.25 -13.57
CA VAL A 532 -18.75 -20.27 -14.11
C VAL A 532 -19.08 -20.02 -15.60
N LEU A 533 -19.25 -18.76 -16.01
CA LEU A 533 -19.51 -18.42 -17.42
C LEU A 533 -18.27 -18.63 -18.30
N ARG A 534 -17.07 -18.25 -17.84
CA ARG A 534 -15.78 -18.52 -18.52
C ARG A 534 -15.57 -20.01 -18.71
N MET A 535 -15.84 -20.82 -17.68
CA MET A 535 -15.74 -22.28 -17.78
C MET A 535 -16.70 -22.85 -18.83
N LYS A 536 -17.93 -22.32 -18.93
CA LYS A 536 -18.89 -22.69 -19.99
C LYS A 536 -18.47 -22.23 -21.39
N ILE A 537 -17.85 -21.06 -21.52
CA ILE A 537 -17.35 -20.55 -22.81
C ILE A 537 -16.14 -21.36 -23.28
N VAL A 538 -15.20 -21.71 -22.38
CA VAL A 538 -14.05 -22.57 -22.72
C VAL A 538 -14.52 -23.94 -23.24
N ILE A 539 -15.53 -24.54 -22.59
CA ILE A 539 -16.16 -25.78 -23.07
C ILE A 539 -16.82 -25.58 -24.44
N SER A 540 -17.43 -24.43 -24.69
CA SER A 540 -18.08 -24.11 -25.98
C SER A 540 -17.06 -23.81 -27.10
N CYS A 541 -15.93 -23.19 -26.78
CA CYS A 541 -14.82 -22.94 -27.71
C CYS A 541 -14.06 -24.22 -28.06
N LEU A 542 -13.93 -25.18 -27.13
CA LEU A 542 -13.43 -26.54 -27.40
C LEU A 542 -14.31 -27.27 -28.43
N VAL A 543 -15.64 -27.10 -28.35
CA VAL A 543 -16.59 -27.66 -29.32
C VAL A 543 -16.52 -26.95 -30.67
N LEU A 544 -16.25 -25.63 -30.71
CA LEU A 544 -16.08 -24.87 -31.95
C LEU A 544 -14.73 -25.15 -32.63
N ALA A 545 -13.65 -25.36 -31.87
CA ALA A 545 -12.33 -25.71 -32.39
C ALA A 545 -12.33 -27.09 -33.08
N LEU A 546 -13.15 -28.02 -32.59
CA LEU A 546 -13.40 -29.31 -33.25
C LEU A 546 -14.17 -29.16 -34.59
N ALA A 547 -14.96 -28.09 -34.77
CA ALA A 547 -15.73 -27.84 -36.00
C ALA A 547 -14.93 -27.10 -37.08
N VAL A 548 -13.94 -26.29 -36.70
CA VAL A 548 -13.12 -25.50 -37.65
C VAL A 548 -11.99 -26.34 -38.30
N LEU A 549 -11.67 -27.50 -37.73
CA LEU A 549 -10.76 -28.50 -38.34
C LEU A 549 -11.35 -29.19 -39.60
N ALA A 550 -12.59 -28.90 -40.00
CA ALA A 550 -13.27 -29.58 -41.11
C ALA A 550 -13.30 -28.82 -42.45
N ALA A 551 -12.74 -27.60 -42.57
CA ALA A 551 -12.82 -26.85 -43.84
C ALA A 551 -11.57 -26.02 -44.13
N GLY A 552 -10.62 -26.59 -44.86
CA GLY A 552 -9.47 -25.88 -45.42
C GLY A 552 -9.69 -25.41 -46.86
N LYS A 553 -9.10 -24.27 -47.24
CA LYS A 553 -8.58 -24.01 -48.60
C LYS A 553 -7.67 -22.75 -48.69
N LYS A 554 -6.64 -22.87 -49.53
CA LYS A 554 -5.50 -21.98 -49.83
C LYS A 554 -5.77 -21.03 -51.02
N PHE A 555 -4.99 -19.93 -51.18
CA PHE A 555 -4.47 -19.33 -52.44
C PHE A 555 -3.47 -18.16 -52.12
N PRO A 556 -2.64 -17.60 -53.07
CA PRO A 556 -1.17 -17.48 -52.90
C PRO A 556 -0.49 -16.11 -53.16
N ARG A 557 0.82 -16.11 -52.82
CA ARG A 557 2.04 -15.26 -53.03
C ARG A 557 2.17 -14.19 -54.15
N HIS A 558 2.98 -13.15 -53.84
CA HIS A 558 4.27 -12.64 -54.45
C HIS A 558 4.38 -11.08 -54.44
N LEU A 559 5.49 -10.34 -54.16
CA LEU A 559 6.92 -10.25 -54.61
C LEU A 559 7.76 -9.33 -53.64
N SER A 560 9.02 -9.65 -53.22
CA SER A 560 10.39 -9.09 -53.52
C SER A 560 10.62 -7.55 -53.38
N ARG A 561 11.76 -6.92 -52.98
CA ARG A 561 13.14 -7.24 -52.50
C ARG A 561 13.83 -5.93 -52.02
N ASP A 562 14.84 -6.06 -51.15
CA ASP A 562 16.11 -5.30 -50.97
C ASP A 562 16.23 -3.81 -50.48
N GLN A 563 17.00 -3.70 -49.37
CA GLN A 563 18.09 -2.77 -48.99
C GLN A 563 17.84 -1.27 -48.64
N PHE A 564 18.15 -0.86 -47.40
CA PHE A 564 19.42 -0.18 -47.01
C PHE A 564 19.53 0.09 -45.49
N GLN A 565 20.70 -0.22 -44.92
CA GLN A 565 21.15 0.13 -43.56
C GLN A 565 21.79 1.52 -43.53
N SER A 566 21.59 2.28 -42.45
CA SER A 566 22.64 3.14 -41.89
C SER A 566 22.50 3.28 -40.38
N ASN A 567 23.63 3.07 -39.71
CA ASN A 567 23.84 3.05 -38.27
C ASN A 567 23.69 4.46 -37.67
N LEU A 568 23.03 4.54 -36.52
CA LEU A 568 23.14 5.68 -35.59
C LEU A 568 23.40 5.10 -34.21
N GLU A 569 24.67 5.13 -33.81
CA GLU A 569 25.10 4.92 -32.43
C GLU A 569 24.52 6.04 -31.57
N PHE A 570 23.76 5.67 -30.54
CA PHE A 570 23.19 6.60 -29.56
C PHE A 570 24.19 6.77 -28.42
N ASP A 571 24.71 7.98 -28.25
CA ASP A 571 25.67 8.32 -27.19
C ASP A 571 24.92 8.59 -25.88
N ALA A 572 24.96 7.62 -24.95
CA ALA A 572 24.33 7.70 -23.64
C ALA A 572 24.80 8.90 -22.80
N ALA A 573 25.98 9.46 -23.08
CA ALA A 573 26.49 10.64 -22.39
C ALA A 573 25.67 11.92 -22.69
N ALA A 574 25.07 12.01 -23.89
CA ALA A 574 24.19 13.13 -24.24
C ALA A 574 22.80 13.05 -23.59
N ALA A 575 22.34 11.83 -23.26
CA ALA A 575 21.02 11.58 -22.67
C ALA A 575 20.93 11.94 -21.18
N LEU A 576 22.06 12.04 -20.47
CA LEU A 576 22.13 12.47 -19.07
C LEU A 576 22.28 13.98 -18.89
N ASN A 577 22.42 14.76 -19.98
CA ASN A 577 22.49 16.22 -19.90
C ASN A 577 21.22 16.79 -19.25
N GLY A 578 21.39 17.41 -18.08
CA GLY A 578 20.30 18.01 -17.30
C GLY A 578 19.94 17.27 -16.01
N TYR A 579 20.52 16.10 -15.74
CA TYR A 579 20.40 15.45 -14.43
C TYR A 579 21.52 15.86 -13.48
N THR A 580 21.14 16.16 -12.23
CA THR A 580 22.08 16.29 -11.11
C THR A 580 21.97 15.06 -10.22
N THR A 581 23.11 14.49 -9.85
CA THR A 581 23.19 13.34 -8.93
C THR A 581 23.22 13.81 -7.50
N TYR A 582 22.44 13.15 -6.64
CA TYR A 582 22.38 13.41 -5.22
C TYR A 582 22.40 12.11 -4.43
N HIS A 583 22.69 12.24 -3.14
CA HIS A 583 22.66 11.15 -2.18
C HIS A 583 21.80 11.53 -0.98
N PHE A 584 20.92 10.61 -0.56
CA PHE A 584 20.04 10.78 0.57
C PHE A 584 20.32 9.69 1.60
N LYS A 585 20.60 10.11 2.85
CA LYS A 585 20.89 9.17 3.93
C LYS A 585 19.61 8.51 4.41
N VAL A 586 19.57 7.19 4.34
CA VAL A 586 18.43 6.36 4.77
C VAL A 586 18.91 5.24 5.71
N PRO A 587 18.06 4.76 6.63
CA PRO A 587 18.38 3.58 7.43
C PRO A 587 18.57 2.34 6.56
N VAL A 588 19.40 1.41 7.02
CA VAL A 588 19.43 0.07 6.41
C VAL A 588 18.11 -0.65 6.66
N ASP A 589 17.59 -0.54 7.89
CA ASP A 589 16.32 -1.10 8.32
C ASP A 589 15.32 0.01 8.67
N ASN A 590 14.24 0.11 7.90
CA ASN A 590 13.19 1.10 8.14
C ASN A 590 12.14 0.65 9.17
N PHE A 591 12.08 -0.64 9.52
CA PHE A 591 10.93 -1.22 10.21
C PHE A 591 11.25 -1.84 11.58
N ALA A 592 12.53 -1.92 11.96
CA ALA A 592 12.96 -2.27 13.31
C ALA A 592 13.98 -1.26 13.87
N HIS A 593 13.76 -0.80 15.09
CA HIS A 593 14.62 0.17 15.79
C HIS A 593 15.86 -0.44 16.44
N ARG A 594 16.19 -1.70 16.12
CA ARG A 594 17.38 -2.38 16.62
C ARG A 594 18.66 -2.05 15.85
N ASN A 595 18.52 -1.62 14.60
CA ASN A 595 19.63 -1.28 13.71
C ASN A 595 19.62 0.23 13.42
N THR A 596 20.68 0.93 13.81
CA THR A 596 20.84 2.38 13.56
C THR A 596 21.79 2.68 12.39
N GLU A 597 22.24 1.65 11.67
CA GLU A 597 23.08 1.83 10.49
C GLU A 597 22.30 2.57 9.40
N THR A 598 23.04 3.40 8.67
CA THR A 598 22.51 4.18 7.55
C THR A 598 23.43 4.04 6.35
N TRP A 599 22.87 4.26 5.18
CA TRP A 599 23.59 4.27 3.90
C TRP A 599 23.07 5.43 3.04
N ASN A 600 23.80 5.75 1.98
CA ASN A 600 23.51 6.88 1.12
C ASN A 600 22.87 6.38 -0.17
N MET A 601 21.54 6.50 -0.28
CA MET A 601 20.80 6.16 -1.50
C MET A 601 21.01 7.24 -2.55
N LYS A 602 21.47 6.83 -3.73
CA LYS A 602 21.62 7.72 -4.87
C LYS A 602 20.27 8.00 -5.54
N TYR A 603 20.12 9.21 -6.05
CA TYR A 603 18.99 9.59 -6.90
C TYR A 603 19.41 10.69 -7.88
N LEU A 604 18.71 10.77 -9.01
CA LEU A 604 18.90 11.81 -10.02
C LEU A 604 17.71 12.78 -10.00
N ILE A 605 17.98 14.07 -10.12
CA ILE A 605 16.96 15.11 -10.34
C ILE A 605 17.21 15.81 -11.67
N ASN A 606 16.15 15.98 -12.45
CA ASN A 606 16.07 17.00 -13.48
C ASN A 606 14.87 17.90 -13.18
N ASP A 607 15.15 19.15 -12.85
CA ASP A 607 14.19 20.19 -12.45
C ASP A 607 14.13 21.34 -13.48
N THR A 608 14.71 21.14 -14.68
CA THR A 608 14.78 22.15 -15.74
C THR A 608 13.42 22.78 -16.06
N PHE A 609 12.35 22.00 -15.97
CA PHE A 609 10.98 22.43 -16.28
C PHE A 609 10.15 22.75 -15.03
N PHE A 610 10.70 22.60 -13.83
CA PHE A 610 9.93 22.69 -12.59
C PHE A 610 9.54 24.14 -12.27
N ASP A 611 8.25 24.38 -12.07
CA ASP A 611 7.75 25.71 -11.69
C ASP A 611 7.89 25.94 -10.18
N TYR A 612 8.97 26.57 -9.75
CA TYR A 612 9.20 26.86 -8.32
C TYR A 612 8.20 27.84 -7.69
N SER A 613 7.51 28.65 -8.51
CA SER A 613 6.56 29.67 -8.00
C SER A 613 5.19 29.06 -7.75
N ASN A 614 4.78 28.13 -8.62
CA ASN A 614 3.59 27.30 -8.45
C ASN A 614 3.97 25.83 -8.70
N PRO A 615 4.57 25.15 -7.69
CA PRO A 615 5.14 23.80 -7.81
C PRO A 615 4.30 22.85 -8.67
N GLY A 616 4.86 22.47 -9.82
CA GLY A 616 4.34 21.38 -10.64
C GLY A 616 4.44 20.03 -9.93
N PRO A 617 3.98 18.93 -10.55
CA PRO A 617 4.10 17.60 -9.95
C PRO A 617 5.57 17.14 -9.92
N ILE A 618 5.86 16.19 -9.03
CA ILE A 618 7.07 15.38 -9.08
C ILE A 618 6.74 14.09 -9.84
N PHE A 619 7.44 13.84 -10.93
CA PHE A 619 7.44 12.55 -11.62
C PHE A 619 8.55 11.69 -11.04
N PHE A 620 8.16 10.67 -10.29
CA PHE A 620 9.04 9.85 -9.49
C PHE A 620 9.16 8.46 -10.12
N TYR A 621 10.27 8.19 -10.78
CA TYR A 621 10.58 6.86 -11.28
C TYR A 621 11.07 5.98 -10.12
N THR A 622 10.31 4.94 -9.80
CA THR A 622 10.74 3.92 -8.83
C THR A 622 11.84 3.09 -9.46
N GLY A 623 12.95 2.89 -8.75
CA GLY A 623 14.12 2.16 -9.25
C GLY A 623 13.80 0.77 -9.77
N ASN A 624 14.79 0.13 -10.39
CA ASN A 624 14.59 -1.16 -11.08
C ASN A 624 15.78 -2.10 -10.83
N GLU A 625 15.85 -3.22 -11.56
CA GLU A 625 16.98 -4.16 -11.56
C GLU A 625 18.16 -3.55 -12.35
N GLY A 626 18.71 -2.43 -11.87
CA GLY A 626 19.92 -1.83 -12.41
C GLY A 626 20.19 -0.40 -11.94
N GLY A 627 21.30 0.16 -12.41
CA GLY A 627 21.64 1.57 -12.18
C GLY A 627 20.65 2.50 -12.88
N ILE A 628 20.30 3.62 -12.22
CA ILE A 628 19.23 4.51 -12.69
C ILE A 628 19.56 5.33 -13.94
N GLU A 629 20.83 5.44 -14.34
CA GLU A 629 21.23 6.14 -15.56
C GLU A 629 20.66 5.47 -16.83
N GLY A 630 20.70 4.14 -16.90
CA GLY A 630 20.14 3.39 -18.02
C GLY A 630 18.64 3.67 -18.17
N PHE A 631 17.90 3.62 -17.06
CA PHE A 631 16.47 3.90 -17.04
C PHE A 631 16.14 5.36 -17.34
N ALA A 632 16.95 6.31 -16.85
CA ALA A 632 16.80 7.73 -17.16
C ALA A 632 16.97 8.00 -18.66
N SER A 633 17.92 7.34 -19.31
CA SER A 633 18.12 7.47 -20.76
C SER A 633 17.06 6.74 -21.60
N ALA A 634 16.46 5.67 -21.07
CA ALA A 634 15.46 4.86 -21.76
C ALA A 634 14.01 5.34 -21.57
N THR A 635 13.72 6.13 -20.54
CA THR A 635 12.34 6.55 -20.16
C THR A 635 12.03 7.98 -20.62
N GLY A 636 12.15 8.24 -21.93
CA GLY A 636 11.97 9.58 -22.49
C GLY A 636 10.57 10.17 -22.34
N ILE A 637 9.53 9.36 -22.11
CA ILE A 637 8.15 9.87 -21.99
C ILE A 637 7.98 10.85 -20.82
N MET A 638 8.73 10.65 -19.73
CA MET A 638 8.66 11.51 -18.54
C MET A 638 9.10 12.94 -18.87
N PHE A 639 10.07 13.11 -19.77
CA PHE A 639 10.53 14.42 -20.22
C PHE A 639 9.48 15.17 -21.03
N GLU A 640 8.84 14.48 -21.98
CA GLU A 640 7.77 15.05 -22.79
C GLU A 640 6.62 15.55 -21.90
N TYR A 641 6.23 14.75 -20.89
CA TYR A 641 5.21 15.16 -19.94
C TYR A 641 5.69 16.28 -19.00
N ALA A 642 6.96 16.26 -18.58
CA ALA A 642 7.48 17.24 -17.64
C ALA A 642 7.47 18.66 -18.22
N ILE A 643 7.72 18.81 -19.52
CA ILE A 643 7.57 20.09 -20.23
C ILE A 643 6.13 20.60 -20.14
N GLN A 644 5.16 19.72 -20.43
CA GLN A 644 3.74 20.08 -20.48
C GLN A 644 3.13 20.36 -19.11
N MET A 645 3.68 19.73 -18.07
CA MET A 645 3.17 19.80 -16.70
C MET A 645 4.13 20.51 -15.76
N LYS A 646 5.16 21.20 -16.28
CA LYS A 646 6.18 21.89 -15.48
C LYS A 646 6.70 21.06 -14.31
N ALA A 647 6.98 19.78 -14.58
CA ALA A 647 7.26 18.78 -13.56
C ALA A 647 8.75 18.69 -13.23
N MET A 648 9.05 18.26 -12.00
CA MET A 648 10.38 17.78 -11.62
C MET A 648 10.45 16.28 -11.90
N ILE A 649 11.53 15.82 -12.51
CA ILE A 649 11.78 14.41 -12.76
C ILE A 649 12.78 13.89 -11.73
N VAL A 650 12.43 12.80 -11.08
CA VAL A 650 13.27 12.14 -10.07
C VAL A 650 13.40 10.67 -10.41
N PHE A 651 14.62 10.17 -10.52
CA PHE A 651 14.91 8.74 -10.57
C PHE A 651 15.55 8.32 -9.25
N ALA A 652 14.89 7.43 -8.50
CA ALA A 652 15.41 6.95 -7.23
C ALA A 652 16.06 5.58 -7.40
N GLU A 653 17.33 5.44 -7.00
CA GLU A 653 18.04 4.17 -7.14
C GLU A 653 17.51 3.13 -6.17
N HIS A 654 17.41 1.90 -6.63
CA HIS A 654 17.07 0.79 -5.75
C HIS A 654 18.28 0.40 -4.88
N ARG A 655 18.03 0.07 -3.61
CA ARG A 655 19.06 -0.12 -2.58
C ARG A 655 20.24 -1.04 -2.94
N TYR A 656 20.05 -2.08 -3.74
CA TYR A 656 21.13 -3.03 -4.06
C TYR A 656 21.56 -3.05 -5.53
N TYR A 657 20.80 -2.44 -6.44
CA TYR A 657 21.06 -2.54 -7.88
C TYR A 657 21.99 -1.44 -8.43
N GLY A 658 22.21 -0.38 -7.65
CA GLY A 658 23.12 0.71 -7.98
C GLY A 658 24.60 0.35 -8.05
N ALA A 659 25.47 1.36 -8.21
CA ALA A 659 26.91 1.16 -8.16
C ALA A 659 27.37 0.66 -6.77
N ILE A 660 28.51 -0.03 -6.69
CA ILE A 660 29.03 -0.60 -5.42
C ILE A 660 29.12 0.46 -4.31
N THR A 661 29.43 1.71 -4.63
CA THR A 661 29.53 2.81 -3.65
C THR A 661 28.18 3.27 -3.10
N ASP A 662 27.10 3.00 -3.83
CA ASP A 662 25.75 3.48 -3.55
C ASP A 662 24.86 2.41 -2.89
N ARG A 663 25.43 1.25 -2.51
CA ARG A 663 24.71 0.14 -1.83
C ARG A 663 24.91 0.17 -0.32
N PRO A 664 23.95 -0.32 0.49
CA PRO A 664 24.23 -0.76 1.85
C PRO A 664 25.42 -1.71 1.86
N TYR A 665 26.32 -1.56 2.82
CA TYR A 665 27.53 -2.42 2.97
C TYR A 665 28.52 -2.37 1.79
N GLN A 666 28.25 -1.56 0.76
CA GLN A 666 29.09 -1.34 -0.40
C GLN A 666 29.53 -2.66 -1.07
N LYS A 667 30.85 -2.96 -1.07
CA LYS A 667 31.40 -4.19 -1.65
C LYS A 667 30.90 -5.44 -0.94
N ALA A 668 30.57 -5.34 0.35
CA ALA A 668 30.12 -6.46 1.16
C ALA A 668 28.61 -6.75 1.05
N ALA A 669 27.88 -6.01 0.19
CA ALA A 669 26.43 -6.15 0.04
C ALA A 669 25.95 -7.58 -0.20
N ALA A 670 26.73 -8.39 -0.93
CA ALA A 670 26.41 -9.78 -1.27
C ALA A 670 27.21 -10.83 -0.47
N ASP A 671 28.03 -10.42 0.51
CA ASP A 671 28.94 -11.32 1.22
C ASP A 671 28.24 -12.26 2.21
N SER A 672 27.01 -11.90 2.65
CA SER A 672 26.23 -12.69 3.59
C SER A 672 24.73 -12.52 3.39
N ALA A 673 23.96 -13.54 3.77
CA ALA A 673 22.51 -13.50 3.85
C ALA A 673 22.01 -12.39 4.79
N LYS A 674 22.80 -12.01 5.82
CA LYS A 674 22.47 -10.89 6.71
C LYS A 674 22.56 -9.53 6.02
N ASN A 675 23.52 -9.36 5.11
CA ASN A 675 23.61 -8.12 4.33
C ASN A 675 22.49 -8.09 3.29
N LEU A 676 22.30 -9.18 2.54
CA LEU A 676 21.22 -9.31 1.57
C LEU A 676 19.82 -9.31 2.20
N GLY A 677 19.68 -9.63 3.48
CA GLY A 677 18.37 -9.76 4.12
C GLY A 677 17.54 -8.48 4.13
N TYR A 678 18.15 -7.32 3.86
CA TYR A 678 17.46 -6.05 3.70
C TYR A 678 17.07 -5.72 2.25
N LEU A 679 17.38 -6.59 1.30
CA LEU A 679 16.94 -6.52 -0.10
C LEU A 679 15.50 -7.04 -0.20
N THR A 680 14.55 -6.19 0.15
CA THR A 680 13.10 -6.46 0.04
C THR A 680 12.40 -5.29 -0.63
N PRO A 681 11.30 -5.50 -1.39
CA PRO A 681 10.51 -4.42 -1.94
C PRO A 681 10.00 -3.47 -0.85
N SER A 682 9.56 -4.00 0.30
CA SER A 682 9.05 -3.18 1.41
C SER A 682 10.09 -2.17 1.92
N GLN A 683 11.34 -2.58 2.05
CA GLN A 683 12.42 -1.67 2.46
C GLN A 683 12.70 -0.61 1.38
N ALA A 684 12.73 -1.00 0.10
CA ALA A 684 12.91 -0.04 -1.01
C ALA A 684 11.79 1.00 -1.07
N LEU A 685 10.52 0.57 -0.92
CA LEU A 685 9.37 1.49 -0.91
C LEU A 685 9.44 2.48 0.28
N ALA A 686 9.93 2.04 1.45
CA ALA A 686 10.15 2.93 2.59
C ALA A 686 11.27 3.95 2.36
N ASP A 687 12.36 3.56 1.69
CA ASP A 687 13.43 4.47 1.28
C ASP A 687 12.86 5.56 0.34
N TYR A 688 12.04 5.16 -0.64
CA TYR A 688 11.38 6.09 -1.56
C TYR A 688 10.40 7.02 -0.84
N ALA A 689 9.62 6.51 0.11
CA ALA A 689 8.71 7.34 0.90
C ALA A 689 9.47 8.43 1.68
N LYS A 690 10.60 8.08 2.32
CA LYS A 690 11.46 9.04 3.03
C LYS A 690 12.07 10.08 2.08
N LEU A 691 12.55 9.65 0.91
CA LEU A 691 13.06 10.56 -0.11
C LEU A 691 11.97 11.53 -0.60
N ILE A 692 10.77 11.04 -0.91
CA ILE A 692 9.66 11.89 -1.37
C ILE A 692 9.28 12.93 -0.32
N VAL A 693 9.24 12.55 0.97
CA VAL A 693 8.96 13.51 2.06
C VAL A 693 10.08 14.56 2.14
N ASN A 694 11.35 14.16 2.05
CA ASN A 694 12.49 15.08 2.04
C ASN A 694 12.45 16.06 0.86
N LEU A 695 12.14 15.57 -0.34
CA LEU A 695 11.99 16.41 -1.53
C LEU A 695 10.87 17.43 -1.29
N LYS A 696 9.69 16.98 -0.86
CA LYS A 696 8.57 17.90 -0.58
C LYS A 696 8.93 18.96 0.44
N SER A 697 9.62 18.61 1.54
CA SER A 697 10.01 19.59 2.55
C SER A 697 10.99 20.65 2.02
N ASN A 698 11.92 20.26 1.15
CA ASN A 698 12.92 21.18 0.60
C ASN A 698 12.35 22.14 -0.45
N TYR A 699 11.28 21.74 -1.15
CA TYR A 699 10.69 22.50 -2.26
C TYR A 699 9.35 23.16 -1.93
N THR A 700 8.85 23.01 -0.69
CA THR A 700 7.66 23.72 -0.22
C THR A 700 8.00 25.16 0.13
N THR A 701 7.54 26.13 -0.68
CA THR A 701 7.50 27.54 -0.27
C THR A 701 6.29 27.77 0.65
N LYS A 702 6.25 28.90 1.40
CA LYS A 702 5.25 29.20 2.46
C LYS A 702 3.76 29.06 2.05
N ASN A 703 3.43 28.85 0.78
CA ASN A 703 2.06 28.75 0.28
C ASN A 703 1.70 27.45 -0.49
N VAL A 704 2.63 26.51 -0.73
CA VAL A 704 2.32 25.27 -1.50
C VAL A 704 2.68 24.02 -0.70
N THR A 705 1.76 23.55 0.14
CA THR A 705 1.98 22.43 1.06
C THR A 705 1.72 21.04 0.46
N ASN A 706 1.30 20.95 -0.81
CA ASN A 706 0.86 19.68 -1.38
C ASN A 706 1.28 19.50 -2.85
N ILE A 707 2.56 19.21 -3.06
CA ILE A 707 3.11 18.85 -4.37
C ILE A 707 2.58 17.45 -4.77
N PRO A 708 1.86 17.31 -5.91
CA PRO A 708 1.45 16.01 -6.43
C PRO A 708 2.66 15.15 -6.79
N VAL A 709 2.60 13.85 -6.55
CA VAL A 709 3.64 12.90 -6.97
C VAL A 709 3.00 11.85 -7.86
N VAL A 710 3.56 11.66 -9.05
CA VAL A 710 3.14 10.61 -9.97
C VAL A 710 4.28 9.60 -10.06
N ALA A 711 4.01 8.37 -9.63
CA ALA A 711 4.99 7.30 -9.70
C ALA A 711 5.05 6.75 -11.14
N PHE A 712 6.26 6.44 -11.61
CA PHE A 712 6.51 5.80 -12.90
C PHE A 712 7.37 4.56 -12.69
N GLY A 713 7.20 3.55 -13.53
CA GLY A 713 8.08 2.38 -13.55
C GLY A 713 7.70 1.38 -14.63
N GLY A 714 8.68 0.62 -15.11
CA GLY A 714 8.52 -0.51 -16.04
C GLY A 714 8.96 -1.81 -15.38
N SER A 715 8.37 -2.96 -15.72
CA SER A 715 8.76 -4.27 -15.17
C SER A 715 8.63 -4.35 -13.64
N TYR A 716 9.67 -4.78 -12.91
CA TYR A 716 9.75 -4.70 -11.45
C TYR A 716 9.58 -3.27 -10.93
N GLY A 717 10.16 -2.27 -11.58
CA GLY A 717 9.89 -0.86 -11.33
C GLY A 717 8.39 -0.53 -11.50
N GLY A 718 7.71 -1.18 -12.45
CA GLY A 718 6.25 -1.11 -12.59
C GLY A 718 5.51 -1.74 -11.40
N MET A 719 5.99 -2.87 -10.87
CA MET A 719 5.47 -3.45 -9.63
C MET A 719 5.67 -2.50 -8.44
N LEU A 720 6.88 -1.93 -8.28
CA LEU A 720 7.19 -0.94 -7.24
C LEU A 720 6.32 0.31 -7.38
N CYS A 721 6.07 0.79 -8.60
CA CYS A 721 5.15 1.89 -8.89
C CYS A 721 3.73 1.60 -8.38
N LEU A 722 3.19 0.41 -8.67
CA LEU A 722 1.87 0.00 -8.18
C LEU A 722 1.87 -0.12 -6.64
N TRP A 723 2.88 -0.79 -6.08
CA TRP A 723 2.99 -1.02 -4.65
C TRP A 723 3.23 0.27 -3.85
N MET A 724 3.94 1.26 -4.41
CA MET A 724 4.04 2.61 -3.87
C MET A 724 2.65 3.24 -3.75
N ARG A 725 1.79 3.09 -4.77
CA ARG A 725 0.43 3.62 -4.73
C ARG A 725 -0.45 2.91 -3.70
N ILE A 726 -0.27 1.60 -3.51
CA ILE A 726 -1.00 0.80 -2.53
C ILE A 726 -0.56 1.14 -1.10
N LYS A 727 0.76 1.19 -0.85
CA LYS A 727 1.32 1.36 0.50
C LYS A 727 1.45 2.80 0.93
N TYR A 728 1.63 3.74 0.01
CA TYR A 728 1.79 5.17 0.32
C TYR A 728 0.77 6.03 -0.45
N PRO A 729 -0.54 5.74 -0.34
CA PRO A 729 -1.60 6.45 -1.06
C PRO A 729 -1.63 7.95 -0.72
N HIS A 730 -1.20 8.31 0.49
CA HIS A 730 -1.06 9.68 0.95
C HIS A 730 0.14 10.42 0.34
N LEU A 731 1.16 9.74 -0.17
CA LEU A 731 2.29 10.38 -0.85
C LEU A 731 2.10 10.42 -2.37
N ILE A 732 1.62 9.32 -2.94
CA ILE A 732 1.48 9.10 -4.38
C ILE A 732 0.08 9.48 -4.85
N THR A 733 -0.01 10.50 -5.71
CA THR A 733 -1.26 10.98 -6.28
C THR A 733 -1.80 10.03 -7.36
N GLY A 734 -0.92 9.47 -8.19
CA GLY A 734 -1.23 8.40 -9.12
C GLY A 734 0.01 7.67 -9.62
N GLY A 735 -0.15 6.57 -10.34
CA GLY A 735 0.95 5.77 -10.88
C GLY A 735 0.75 5.44 -12.36
N TYR A 736 1.82 5.53 -13.17
CA TYR A 736 1.89 5.00 -14.53
C TYR A 736 2.89 3.85 -14.53
N CYS A 737 2.35 2.63 -14.39
CA CYS A 737 3.14 1.44 -14.16
C CYS A 737 3.02 0.52 -15.38
N SER A 738 4.06 0.47 -16.19
CA SER A 738 4.08 -0.28 -17.44
C SER A 738 4.64 -1.67 -17.26
N SER A 739 4.06 -2.65 -17.95
CA SER A 739 4.55 -4.02 -18.07
C SER A 739 4.86 -4.65 -16.71
N ALA A 740 3.97 -4.42 -15.73
CA ALA A 740 4.17 -4.82 -14.34
C ALA A 740 3.58 -6.23 -14.08
N PRO A 741 4.41 -7.28 -13.90
CA PRO A 741 3.97 -8.67 -13.78
C PRO A 741 3.40 -9.01 -12.39
N VAL A 742 2.32 -8.35 -12.00
CA VAL A 742 1.73 -8.41 -10.65
C VAL A 742 0.87 -9.67 -10.40
N GLN A 743 0.71 -10.54 -11.39
CA GLN A 743 -0.11 -11.75 -11.32
C GLN A 743 0.68 -13.07 -11.28
N TYR A 744 2.02 -13.07 -11.32
CA TYR A 744 2.80 -14.32 -11.27
C TYR A 744 3.01 -14.91 -9.86
N PHE A 745 2.43 -14.30 -8.83
CA PHE A 745 2.61 -14.72 -7.44
C PHE A 745 1.56 -15.74 -6.98
N HIS A 746 1.91 -16.52 -5.95
CA HIS A 746 1.05 -17.54 -5.38
C HIS A 746 -0.35 -17.02 -5.02
N GLY A 747 -1.37 -17.80 -5.40
CA GLY A 747 -2.79 -17.47 -5.22
C GLY A 747 -3.43 -16.75 -6.42
N SER A 748 -2.64 -16.41 -7.44
CA SER A 748 -3.12 -15.82 -8.69
C SER A 748 -3.63 -16.89 -9.68
N SER A 749 -4.18 -16.45 -10.82
CA SER A 749 -4.81 -17.30 -11.84
C SER A 749 -4.04 -17.40 -13.15
N VAL A 750 -2.74 -17.06 -13.16
CA VAL A 750 -1.91 -17.17 -14.37
C VAL A 750 -1.64 -18.64 -14.65
N ALA A 751 -1.83 -19.06 -15.90
CA ALA A 751 -1.55 -20.42 -16.30
C ALA A 751 -0.04 -20.68 -16.34
N PHE A 752 0.39 -21.88 -15.94
CA PHE A 752 1.77 -22.33 -16.18
C PHE A 752 2.08 -22.30 -17.68
N GLY A 753 3.32 -22.01 -18.06
CA GLY A 753 3.71 -21.87 -19.48
C GLY A 753 3.25 -20.58 -20.16
N ALA A 754 2.54 -19.68 -19.47
CA ALA A 754 1.94 -18.52 -20.12
C ALA A 754 2.96 -17.48 -20.63
N PHE A 755 4.13 -17.38 -19.99
CA PHE A 755 5.23 -16.52 -20.46
C PHE A 755 5.71 -17.00 -21.85
N ASP A 756 6.13 -18.26 -21.93
CA ASP A 756 6.67 -18.85 -23.15
C ASP A 756 5.62 -19.02 -24.25
N ALA A 757 4.34 -19.14 -23.87
CA ALA A 757 3.23 -19.13 -24.83
C ALA A 757 3.10 -17.76 -25.53
N VAL A 758 3.36 -16.66 -24.82
CA VAL A 758 3.42 -15.32 -25.43
C VAL A 758 4.65 -15.22 -26.32
N THR A 759 5.83 -15.67 -25.87
CA THR A 759 7.04 -15.75 -26.71
C THR A 759 6.78 -16.51 -28.01
N LYS A 760 6.19 -17.70 -27.92
CA LYS A 760 5.78 -18.50 -29.08
C LYS A 760 4.85 -17.71 -30.01
N ASN A 761 3.84 -17.04 -29.44
CA ASN A 761 2.89 -16.26 -30.22
C ASN A 761 3.59 -15.12 -30.97
N THR A 762 4.47 -14.37 -30.31
CA THR A 762 5.27 -13.30 -30.92
C THR A 762 6.08 -13.82 -32.11
N PHE A 763 6.80 -14.93 -31.96
CA PHE A 763 7.54 -15.56 -33.06
C PHE A 763 6.62 -16.01 -34.20
N SER A 764 5.47 -16.61 -33.85
CA SER A 764 4.50 -17.09 -34.85
C SER A 764 3.90 -15.94 -35.67
N VAL A 765 3.50 -14.83 -35.04
CA VAL A 765 2.89 -13.69 -35.75
C VAL A 765 3.93 -12.89 -36.53
N SER A 766 5.20 -12.93 -36.13
CA SER A 766 6.35 -12.37 -36.87
C SER A 766 6.83 -13.26 -38.03
N GLY A 767 6.17 -14.39 -38.28
CA GLY A 767 6.39 -15.22 -39.47
C GLY A 767 7.44 -16.32 -39.33
N CYS A 768 7.87 -16.64 -38.11
CA CYS A 768 8.76 -17.79 -37.85
C CYS A 768 8.04 -19.12 -38.05
N ASN A 769 8.78 -20.14 -38.53
CA ASN A 769 8.31 -21.52 -38.46
C ASN A 769 8.54 -22.08 -37.05
N VAL A 770 7.54 -21.96 -36.16
CA VAL A 770 7.67 -22.43 -34.77
C VAL A 770 7.93 -23.93 -34.63
N ASP A 771 7.48 -24.75 -35.60
CA ASP A 771 7.78 -26.19 -35.62
C ASP A 771 9.27 -26.47 -35.89
N LEU A 772 9.92 -25.61 -36.68
CA LEU A 772 11.37 -25.69 -36.93
C LEU A 772 12.14 -25.42 -35.64
N ILE A 773 11.72 -24.43 -34.85
CA ILE A 773 12.33 -24.09 -33.56
C ILE A 773 12.24 -25.29 -32.60
N VAL A 774 11.04 -25.84 -32.43
CA VAL A 774 10.83 -27.03 -31.58
C VAL A 774 11.68 -28.22 -32.04
N LYS A 775 11.80 -28.44 -33.35
CA LYS A 775 12.65 -29.50 -33.91
C LYS A 775 14.13 -29.25 -33.69
N GLY A 776 14.59 -28.01 -33.77
CA GLY A 776 16.00 -27.69 -33.55
C GLY A 776 16.42 -27.90 -32.10
N PHE A 777 15.58 -27.59 -31.11
CA PHE A 777 15.86 -27.97 -29.71
C PHE A 777 15.97 -29.50 -29.55
N LYS A 778 15.08 -30.28 -30.17
CA LYS A 778 15.19 -31.76 -30.18
C LYS A 778 16.44 -32.26 -30.89
N ALA A 779 16.89 -31.56 -31.94
CA ALA A 779 18.12 -31.86 -32.66
C ALA A 779 19.36 -31.58 -31.78
N ILE A 780 19.35 -30.49 -31.01
CA ILE A 780 20.40 -30.18 -30.02
C ILE A 780 20.51 -31.30 -28.99
N ASP A 781 19.39 -31.73 -28.40
CA ASP A 781 19.36 -32.86 -27.45
C ASP A 781 19.96 -34.13 -28.09
N LYS A 782 19.55 -34.45 -29.32
CA LYS A 782 20.06 -35.62 -30.06
C LYS A 782 21.57 -35.55 -30.27
N TYR A 783 22.10 -34.42 -30.75
CA TYR A 783 23.55 -34.23 -30.96
C TYR A 783 24.32 -34.26 -29.64
N GLY A 784 23.73 -33.71 -28.57
CA GLY A 784 24.28 -33.68 -27.22
C GLY A 784 24.52 -35.05 -26.60
N THR A 785 23.97 -36.14 -27.14
CA THR A 785 24.19 -37.50 -26.60
C THR A 785 25.54 -38.13 -26.98
N THR A 786 26.30 -37.52 -27.89
CA THR A 786 27.57 -38.09 -28.40
C THR A 786 28.70 -37.06 -28.40
N ALA A 787 29.94 -37.51 -28.18
CA ALA A 787 31.12 -36.64 -28.23
C ALA A 787 31.30 -35.94 -29.60
N ALA A 788 31.01 -36.64 -30.71
CA ALA A 788 31.08 -36.06 -32.05
C ALA A 788 30.00 -35.00 -32.27
N GLY A 789 28.78 -35.24 -31.78
CA GLY A 789 27.69 -34.27 -31.84
C GLY A 789 27.96 -33.04 -30.98
N MET A 790 28.48 -33.20 -29.76
CA MET A 790 28.95 -32.07 -28.93
C MET A 790 30.06 -31.27 -29.62
N ALA A 791 31.02 -31.91 -30.30
CA ALA A 791 32.04 -31.21 -31.08
C ALA A 791 31.44 -30.41 -32.25
N THR A 792 30.38 -30.94 -32.87
CA THR A 792 29.61 -30.21 -33.90
C THR A 792 28.90 -29.02 -33.30
N LEU A 793 28.22 -29.15 -32.15
CA LEU A 793 27.56 -28.04 -31.47
C LEU A 793 28.57 -26.94 -31.10
N ASN A 794 29.74 -27.29 -30.55
CA ASN A 794 30.81 -26.33 -30.26
C ASN A 794 31.25 -25.54 -31.50
N THR A 795 31.27 -26.19 -32.66
CA THR A 795 31.65 -25.55 -33.93
C THR A 795 30.54 -24.65 -34.47
N VAL A 796 29.31 -25.17 -34.54
CA VAL A 796 28.15 -24.45 -35.09
C VAL A 796 27.85 -23.19 -34.30
N PHE A 797 27.79 -23.30 -32.98
CA PHE A 797 27.54 -22.17 -32.09
C PHE A 797 28.80 -21.36 -31.77
N ASN A 798 29.94 -21.62 -32.43
CA ASN A 798 31.17 -20.86 -32.22
C ASN A 798 31.52 -20.68 -30.72
N ILE A 799 31.43 -21.75 -29.93
CA ILE A 799 31.49 -21.72 -28.47
C ILE A 799 32.89 -21.28 -28.00
N ASP A 800 32.94 -20.41 -27.00
CA ASP A 800 34.19 -19.99 -26.36
C ASP A 800 34.91 -21.20 -25.74
N PRO A 801 36.24 -21.35 -25.90
CA PRO A 801 37.03 -22.40 -25.26
C PRO A 801 36.82 -22.54 -23.74
N LYS A 802 36.50 -21.46 -23.02
CA LYS A 802 36.21 -21.52 -21.58
C LYS A 802 34.83 -22.15 -21.25
N SER A 803 33.97 -22.29 -22.24
CA SER A 803 32.57 -22.74 -22.10
C SER A 803 32.24 -23.93 -23.02
N THR A 804 33.25 -24.71 -23.41
CA THR A 804 33.09 -25.85 -24.33
C THR A 804 32.09 -26.88 -23.81
N ILE A 805 31.20 -27.35 -24.70
CA ILE A 805 30.21 -28.40 -24.41
C ILE A 805 30.91 -29.75 -24.33
N LYS A 806 30.88 -30.39 -23.14
CA LYS A 806 31.51 -31.70 -22.87
C LYS A 806 30.57 -32.68 -22.18
N THR A 807 29.49 -32.20 -21.56
CA THR A 807 28.55 -32.97 -20.77
C THR A 807 27.12 -32.66 -21.18
N LEU A 808 26.16 -33.50 -20.76
CA LEU A 808 24.73 -33.20 -20.94
C LEU A 808 24.30 -31.92 -20.19
N GLY A 809 24.97 -31.59 -19.08
CA GLY A 809 24.77 -30.31 -18.39
C GLY A 809 25.16 -29.12 -19.26
N ASP A 810 26.25 -29.22 -20.01
CA ASP A 810 26.65 -28.14 -20.95
C ASP A 810 25.69 -28.03 -22.15
N VAL A 811 25.07 -29.15 -22.57
CA VAL A 811 24.00 -29.12 -23.57
C VAL A 811 22.78 -28.39 -23.03
N GLN A 812 22.44 -28.59 -21.75
CA GLN A 812 21.38 -27.85 -21.09
C GLN A 812 21.70 -26.35 -20.98
N ASN A 813 22.95 -26.00 -20.67
CA ASN A 813 23.42 -24.61 -20.70
C ASN A 813 23.23 -23.96 -22.08
N LEU A 814 23.57 -24.67 -23.17
CA LEU A 814 23.31 -24.19 -24.53
C LEU A 814 21.82 -23.96 -24.80
N LYS A 815 20.96 -24.85 -24.32
CA LYS A 815 19.52 -24.74 -24.50
C LYS A 815 18.95 -23.54 -23.74
N ASN A 816 19.35 -23.34 -22.48
CA ASN A 816 18.96 -22.17 -21.67
C ASN A 816 19.42 -20.87 -22.35
N TYR A 817 20.68 -20.83 -22.81
CA TYR A 817 21.25 -19.68 -23.53
C TYR A 817 20.42 -19.27 -24.75
N ILE A 818 19.94 -20.23 -25.54
CA ILE A 818 19.08 -19.98 -26.70
C ILE A 818 17.67 -19.56 -26.28
N GLN A 819 17.11 -20.21 -25.26
CA GLN A 819 15.79 -19.87 -24.73
C GLN A 819 15.73 -18.42 -24.28
N GLU A 820 16.71 -17.99 -23.47
CA GLU A 820 16.85 -16.59 -23.02
C GLU A 820 16.92 -15.62 -24.21
N ALA A 821 17.71 -15.94 -25.25
CA ALA A 821 17.76 -15.09 -26.45
C ALA A 821 16.38 -14.86 -27.07
N PHE A 822 15.57 -15.91 -27.23
CA PHE A 822 14.25 -15.79 -27.85
C PHE A 822 13.25 -15.09 -26.95
N GLU A 823 13.30 -15.34 -25.63
CA GLU A 823 12.48 -14.62 -24.66
C GLU A 823 12.81 -13.13 -24.64
N TYR A 824 14.08 -12.75 -24.60
CA TYR A 824 14.49 -11.35 -24.63
C TYR A 824 14.27 -10.70 -26.00
N GLU A 825 14.46 -11.40 -27.11
CA GLU A 825 14.08 -10.90 -28.45
C GLU A 825 12.59 -10.53 -28.51
N ALA A 826 11.70 -11.39 -27.99
CA ALA A 826 10.27 -11.09 -27.90
C ALA A 826 9.99 -9.93 -26.93
N MET A 827 10.66 -9.90 -25.78
CA MET A 827 10.53 -8.85 -24.78
C MET A 827 10.88 -7.47 -25.36
N VAL A 828 11.98 -7.36 -26.11
CA VAL A 828 12.42 -6.10 -26.70
C VAL A 828 12.08 -5.98 -28.19
N ASP A 829 10.97 -6.57 -28.66
CA ASP A 829 10.52 -6.51 -30.07
C ASP A 829 10.00 -5.12 -30.46
N TYR A 830 10.86 -4.10 -30.35
CA TYR A 830 10.56 -2.71 -30.65
C TYR A 830 10.63 -2.43 -32.14
N PRO A 831 9.82 -1.51 -32.67
CA PRO A 831 9.83 -1.19 -34.10
C PRO A 831 11.06 -0.38 -34.55
N TYR A 832 12.08 -0.23 -33.72
CA TYR A 832 13.31 0.49 -34.03
C TYR A 832 14.48 -0.05 -33.21
N PRO A 833 15.73 0.15 -33.65
CA PRO A 833 16.91 -0.27 -32.91
C PRO A 833 16.94 0.30 -31.49
N ALA A 834 17.39 -0.51 -30.54
CA ALA A 834 17.43 -0.16 -29.13
C ALA A 834 18.62 -0.83 -28.43
N SER A 835 19.09 -0.21 -27.34
CA SER A 835 20.22 -0.66 -26.54
C SER A 835 19.85 -0.84 -25.05
N PHE A 836 18.61 -1.26 -24.76
CA PHE A 836 18.11 -1.35 -23.38
C PHE A 836 18.76 -2.47 -22.56
N LEU A 837 19.03 -3.62 -23.20
CA LEU A 837 19.79 -4.74 -22.61
C LEU A 837 21.11 -4.93 -23.34
N THR A 838 20.97 -5.15 -24.65
CA THR A 838 22.04 -5.24 -25.62
C THR A 838 21.61 -4.46 -26.87
N ASN A 839 22.55 -4.24 -27.78
CA ASN A 839 22.26 -3.59 -29.05
C ASN A 839 21.44 -4.52 -29.94
N MET A 840 20.19 -4.13 -30.19
CA MET A 840 19.24 -4.89 -31.00
C MET A 840 18.80 -4.11 -32.25
N PRO A 841 18.53 -4.81 -33.37
CA PRO A 841 17.85 -4.20 -34.52
C PRO A 841 16.41 -3.82 -34.17
N GLY A 842 15.77 -3.03 -35.03
CA GLY A 842 14.31 -2.89 -34.99
C GLY A 842 13.63 -4.18 -35.48
N SER A 843 12.52 -4.54 -34.84
CA SER A 843 11.79 -5.79 -35.01
C SER A 843 12.71 -7.02 -34.92
N PRO A 844 13.45 -7.21 -33.81
CA PRO A 844 14.42 -8.29 -33.67
C PRO A 844 13.84 -9.68 -33.92
N VAL A 845 12.58 -9.94 -33.56
CA VAL A 845 11.96 -11.25 -33.81
C VAL A 845 11.81 -11.49 -35.31
N GLU A 846 11.39 -10.49 -36.09
CA GLU A 846 11.35 -10.62 -37.56
C GLU A 846 12.73 -10.83 -38.17
N LYS A 847 13.75 -10.17 -37.59
CA LYS A 847 15.14 -10.38 -38.00
C LYS A 847 15.59 -11.82 -37.74
N ALA A 848 15.23 -12.40 -36.60
CA ALA A 848 15.49 -13.81 -36.28
C ALA A 848 14.70 -14.74 -37.21
N CYS A 849 13.43 -14.44 -37.49
CA CYS A 849 12.57 -15.22 -38.38
C CYS A 849 13.09 -15.31 -39.82
N ALA A 850 13.94 -14.37 -40.26
CA ALA A 850 14.59 -14.46 -41.57
C ALA A 850 15.44 -15.74 -41.74
N SER A 851 15.99 -16.27 -40.65
CA SER A 851 16.77 -17.52 -40.63
C SER A 851 15.92 -18.76 -40.31
N MET A 852 14.68 -18.57 -39.83
CA MET A 852 13.79 -19.64 -39.35
C MET A 852 12.53 -19.81 -40.22
N ASN A 853 12.53 -19.30 -41.44
CA ASN A 853 11.43 -19.45 -42.40
C ASN A 853 11.69 -20.56 -43.44
N ALA A 854 12.90 -21.14 -43.44
CA ALA A 854 13.35 -22.10 -44.44
C ALA A 854 12.70 -23.49 -44.26
N THR A 855 12.72 -24.27 -45.34
CA THR A 855 12.23 -25.66 -45.31
C THR A 855 13.29 -26.53 -44.66
N TYR A 856 12.96 -27.14 -43.52
CA TYR A 856 13.81 -28.10 -42.83
C TYR A 856 14.14 -29.32 -43.71
N THR A 857 15.41 -29.55 -44.02
CA THR A 857 15.88 -30.75 -44.73
C THR A 857 16.73 -31.69 -43.89
N THR A 858 17.43 -31.18 -42.86
CA THR A 858 18.26 -31.98 -41.94
C THR A 858 18.24 -31.39 -40.51
N ASP A 859 18.57 -32.22 -39.50
CA ASP A 859 18.74 -31.76 -38.10
C ASP A 859 19.71 -30.57 -37.97
N LEU A 860 20.79 -30.59 -38.76
CA LEU A 860 21.79 -29.53 -38.77
C LEU A 860 21.24 -28.22 -39.31
N ASP A 861 20.30 -28.25 -40.27
CA ASP A 861 19.65 -27.05 -40.77
C ASP A 861 18.82 -26.37 -39.67
N ALA A 862 18.09 -27.14 -38.85
CA ALA A 862 17.34 -26.59 -37.72
C ALA A 862 18.27 -26.00 -36.65
N ILE A 863 19.38 -26.69 -36.34
CA ILE A 863 20.38 -26.18 -35.38
C ILE A 863 20.98 -24.86 -35.90
N ASN A 864 21.33 -24.78 -37.19
CA ASN A 864 21.86 -23.56 -37.79
C ASN A 864 20.85 -22.41 -37.77
N SER A 865 19.58 -22.67 -38.08
CA SER A 865 18.51 -21.66 -38.02
C SER A 865 18.34 -21.09 -36.61
N ILE A 866 18.34 -21.94 -35.59
CA ILE A 866 18.21 -21.49 -34.19
C ILE A 866 19.44 -20.70 -33.74
N ASN A 867 20.65 -21.14 -34.12
CA ASN A 867 21.89 -20.41 -33.84
C ASN A 867 21.89 -19.02 -34.48
N GLN A 868 21.49 -18.91 -35.75
CA GLN A 868 21.39 -17.62 -36.45
C GLN A 868 20.32 -16.71 -35.84
N GLY A 869 19.22 -17.30 -35.36
CA GLY A 869 18.22 -16.61 -34.55
C GLY A 869 18.83 -16.00 -33.30
N ALA A 870 19.37 -16.84 -32.41
CA ALA A 870 19.93 -16.40 -31.14
C ALA A 870 21.09 -15.41 -31.30
N ALA A 871 21.79 -15.45 -32.44
CA ALA A 871 22.82 -14.47 -32.78
C ALA A 871 22.27 -13.06 -32.99
N VAL A 872 20.96 -12.88 -33.26
CA VAL A 872 20.31 -11.57 -33.29
C VAL A 872 20.38 -10.91 -31.92
N TYR A 873 20.21 -11.68 -30.84
CA TYR A 873 20.38 -11.17 -29.48
C TYR A 873 21.85 -10.99 -29.09
N TYR A 874 22.65 -12.05 -29.17
CA TYR A 874 23.99 -12.05 -28.57
C TYR A 874 25.09 -11.41 -29.43
N ASN A 875 24.91 -11.38 -30.75
CA ASN A 875 25.95 -11.00 -31.67
C ASN A 875 25.40 -10.08 -32.78
N TYR A 876 24.53 -9.12 -32.48
CA TYR A 876 24.17 -8.09 -33.45
C TYR A 876 25.16 -6.91 -33.35
N PRO A 877 25.70 -6.34 -34.45
CA PRO A 877 25.37 -6.53 -35.87
C PRO A 877 26.21 -7.60 -36.62
N PHE A 878 26.53 -8.71 -35.95
CA PHE A 878 27.20 -9.91 -36.46
C PHE A 878 28.72 -9.78 -36.60
N ASP A 879 29.44 -9.72 -35.47
CA ASP A 879 30.90 -9.85 -35.47
C ASP A 879 31.30 -11.33 -35.67
N PRO A 880 32.01 -11.68 -36.76
CA PRO A 880 32.47 -13.05 -36.99
C PRO A 880 33.49 -13.53 -35.94
N LYS A 881 34.08 -12.64 -35.15
CA LYS A 881 35.01 -12.97 -34.06
C LYS A 881 34.31 -13.28 -32.74
N TYR A 882 33.02 -12.93 -32.59
CA TYR A 882 32.27 -13.16 -31.36
C TYR A 882 32.18 -14.64 -31.03
N LYS A 883 32.50 -15.01 -29.78
CA LYS A 883 32.45 -16.38 -29.28
C LYS A 883 31.33 -16.48 -28.24
N ASN A 884 30.43 -17.44 -28.42
CA ASN A 884 29.31 -17.63 -27.50
C ASN A 884 29.82 -18.29 -26.22
N CYS A 885 29.66 -17.60 -25.08
CA CYS A 885 29.87 -18.20 -23.78
C CYS A 885 28.53 -18.59 -23.16
N ILE A 886 28.27 -19.88 -23.08
CA ILE A 886 26.96 -20.44 -22.69
C ILE A 886 26.92 -20.93 -21.24
N ASN A 887 28.06 -21.04 -20.57
CA ASN A 887 28.15 -21.55 -19.19
C ASN A 887 28.14 -20.37 -18.19
N PRO A 888 27.03 -20.14 -17.48
CA PRO A 888 26.91 -19.01 -16.56
C PRO A 888 27.87 -19.10 -15.38
N ALA A 889 28.29 -20.31 -14.98
CA ALA A 889 29.27 -20.48 -13.90
C ALA A 889 30.68 -19.99 -14.27
N VAL A 890 30.98 -19.82 -15.55
CA VAL A 890 32.28 -19.34 -16.05
C VAL A 890 32.20 -17.89 -16.51
N CYS A 891 31.06 -17.47 -17.07
CA CYS A 891 30.91 -16.18 -17.75
C CYS A 891 29.93 -15.21 -17.11
N GLY A 892 29.17 -15.63 -16.09
CA GLY A 892 27.97 -14.93 -15.66
C GLY A 892 26.83 -15.08 -16.68
N ASP A 893 25.66 -14.53 -16.34
CA ASP A 893 24.58 -14.38 -17.31
C ASP A 893 24.93 -13.24 -18.27
N VAL A 894 25.21 -13.59 -19.52
CA VAL A 894 25.56 -12.62 -20.55
C VAL A 894 24.33 -11.94 -21.16
N ALA A 895 23.12 -12.48 -20.96
CA ALA A 895 21.90 -11.92 -21.48
C ALA A 895 21.44 -10.71 -20.67
N THR A 896 21.63 -10.75 -19.36
CA THR A 896 21.22 -9.72 -18.41
C THR A 896 22.37 -8.92 -17.81
N ALA A 897 23.62 -9.17 -18.20
CA ALA A 897 24.81 -8.51 -17.63
C ALA A 897 24.71 -6.97 -17.52
N ALA A 898 23.95 -6.32 -18.39
CA ALA A 898 23.72 -4.86 -18.37
C ALA A 898 22.81 -4.38 -17.22
N LEU A 899 21.98 -5.26 -16.65
CA LEU A 899 21.05 -5.00 -15.54
C LEU A 899 21.72 -5.09 -14.15
N GLY A 900 23.02 -5.41 -14.09
CA GLY A 900 23.77 -5.48 -12.84
C GLY A 900 24.04 -6.92 -12.42
N ALA A 901 24.20 -7.16 -11.10
CA ALA A 901 24.61 -8.48 -10.61
C ALA A 901 23.40 -9.40 -10.39
N ASP A 902 23.32 -10.50 -11.14
CA ASP A 902 22.24 -11.51 -11.11
C ASP A 902 21.93 -12.05 -9.70
N THR A 903 22.95 -12.06 -8.83
CA THR A 903 22.85 -12.47 -7.43
C THR A 903 21.74 -11.76 -6.66
N PHE A 904 21.47 -10.48 -6.95
CA PHE A 904 20.46 -9.69 -6.22
C PHE A 904 19.03 -10.04 -6.63
N TRP A 905 18.77 -10.17 -7.93
CA TRP A 905 17.46 -10.60 -8.42
C TRP A 905 17.14 -12.01 -7.93
N THR A 906 18.12 -12.92 -8.06
CA THR A 906 17.95 -14.29 -7.59
C THR A 906 17.67 -14.33 -6.08
N TRP A 907 18.30 -13.46 -5.28
CA TRP A 907 18.00 -13.38 -3.85
C TRP A 907 16.53 -13.03 -3.59
N GLN A 908 15.96 -12.07 -4.32
CA GLN A 908 14.55 -11.69 -4.17
C GLN A 908 13.62 -12.84 -4.58
N GLU A 909 13.88 -13.52 -5.69
CA GLU A 909 13.10 -14.70 -6.09
C GLU A 909 13.17 -15.85 -5.07
N CYS A 910 14.34 -16.02 -4.46
CA CYS A 910 14.59 -16.99 -3.39
C CYS A 910 13.95 -16.62 -2.05
N THR A 911 13.39 -15.42 -1.91
CA THR A 911 12.88 -14.89 -0.64
C THR A 911 11.44 -14.38 -0.73
N ASP A 912 11.19 -13.13 -1.13
CA ASP A 912 9.85 -12.51 -1.13
C ASP A 912 9.19 -12.35 -2.51
N LEU A 913 9.93 -12.48 -3.61
CA LEU A 913 9.41 -12.39 -4.99
C LEU A 913 9.32 -13.77 -5.66
N VAL A 914 8.68 -14.74 -4.99
CA VAL A 914 8.52 -16.10 -5.55
C VAL A 914 7.59 -16.09 -6.77
N ILE A 915 8.17 -15.98 -7.96
CA ILE A 915 7.48 -15.99 -9.26
C ILE A 915 7.19 -17.43 -9.68
N GLN A 916 5.93 -17.74 -9.98
CA GLN A 916 5.49 -19.06 -10.42
C GLN A 916 5.51 -19.19 -11.95
N GLN A 917 6.71 -19.12 -12.53
CA GLN A 917 6.94 -19.26 -13.97
C GLN A 917 7.59 -20.60 -14.30
N CYS A 918 7.14 -21.24 -15.38
CA CYS A 918 7.77 -22.43 -15.95
C CYS A 918 7.32 -22.62 -17.40
N SER A 919 8.00 -23.50 -18.12
CA SER A 919 7.69 -23.91 -19.49
C SER A 919 6.90 -25.21 -19.50
N LEU A 920 5.83 -25.29 -20.28
CA LEU A 920 5.02 -26.52 -20.40
C LEU A 920 5.51 -27.44 -21.52
N GLY A 921 6.32 -26.93 -22.43
CA GLY A 921 6.78 -27.60 -23.63
C GLY A 921 5.71 -27.71 -24.74
N PRO A 922 6.11 -28.15 -25.94
CA PRO A 922 5.24 -28.35 -27.09
C PRO A 922 4.06 -29.29 -26.78
N PRO A 923 2.86 -28.99 -27.32
CA PRO A 923 2.55 -27.92 -28.28
C PRO A 923 2.24 -26.56 -27.63
N ASN A 924 2.43 -26.37 -26.32
CA ASN A 924 2.00 -25.16 -25.62
C ASN A 924 2.93 -23.98 -25.90
N ASP A 925 4.24 -24.22 -25.92
CA ASP A 925 5.28 -23.22 -26.15
C ASP A 925 6.40 -23.73 -27.10
N LEU A 926 7.55 -23.05 -27.12
CA LEU A 926 8.71 -23.37 -27.96
C LEU A 926 9.74 -24.30 -27.29
N PHE A 927 9.71 -24.43 -25.96
CA PHE A 927 10.84 -24.93 -25.17
C PHE A 927 10.57 -26.34 -24.61
N TRP A 928 11.36 -26.86 -23.70
CA TRP A 928 11.08 -28.16 -23.06
C TRP A 928 10.32 -27.94 -21.76
N ASN A 929 9.56 -28.93 -21.29
CA ASN A 929 8.83 -28.80 -20.04
C ASN A 929 9.81 -28.62 -18.86
N THR A 930 9.64 -27.54 -18.09
CA THR A 930 10.41 -27.22 -16.88
C THR A 930 9.54 -27.09 -15.64
N CYS A 931 8.23 -27.34 -15.73
CA CYS A 931 7.33 -27.26 -14.58
C CYS A 931 7.50 -28.47 -13.63
N ASP A 932 7.36 -28.25 -12.32
CA ASP A 932 7.13 -29.36 -11.38
C ASP A 932 5.80 -30.02 -11.70
N LEU A 933 5.79 -31.35 -11.74
CA LEU A 933 4.57 -32.13 -11.96
C LEU A 933 4.20 -32.87 -10.67
N ASP A 934 2.93 -32.84 -10.29
CA ASP A 934 2.42 -33.73 -9.25
C ASP A 934 2.36 -35.19 -9.73
N LYS A 935 1.92 -36.08 -8.83
CA LYS A 935 1.76 -37.51 -9.12
C LYS A 935 0.75 -37.82 -10.25
N ASN A 936 -0.07 -36.84 -10.65
CA ASN A 936 -1.05 -36.94 -11.71
C ASN A 936 -0.60 -36.20 -12.99
N ASN A 937 0.67 -35.80 -13.09
CA ASN A 937 1.23 -34.99 -14.18
C ASN A 937 0.57 -33.60 -14.33
N VAL A 938 0.05 -33.04 -13.23
CA VAL A 938 -0.45 -31.66 -13.21
C VAL A 938 0.67 -30.74 -12.78
N PRO A 939 0.96 -29.66 -13.52
CA PRO A 939 1.91 -28.65 -13.10
C PRO A 939 1.56 -28.05 -11.73
N THR A 940 2.50 -28.04 -10.79
CA THR A 940 2.33 -27.49 -9.43
C THR A 940 3.16 -26.23 -9.16
N GLY A 941 3.85 -25.68 -10.17
CA GLY A 941 4.77 -24.56 -10.05
C GLY A 941 6.23 -24.99 -10.20
N ILE A 942 7.17 -24.21 -9.64
CA ILE A 942 8.61 -24.53 -9.63
C ILE A 942 9.23 -24.41 -8.23
N THR A 943 8.40 -24.27 -7.19
CA THR A 943 8.88 -23.78 -5.91
C THR A 943 9.86 -24.72 -5.21
N ASN A 944 9.71 -26.04 -5.40
CA ASN A 944 10.65 -27.00 -4.81
C ASN A 944 12.00 -26.97 -5.53
N GLN A 945 11.99 -26.90 -6.87
CA GLN A 945 13.20 -26.74 -7.67
C GLN A 945 13.91 -25.43 -7.36
N MET A 946 13.15 -24.33 -7.26
CA MET A 946 13.65 -23.01 -6.90
C MET A 946 14.32 -23.04 -5.52
N LYS A 947 13.67 -23.57 -4.48
CA LYS A 947 14.26 -23.72 -3.13
C LYS A 947 15.59 -24.49 -3.16
N ALA A 948 15.66 -25.57 -3.96
CA ALA A 948 16.90 -26.34 -4.12
C ALA A 948 18.00 -25.54 -4.84
N GLY A 949 17.63 -24.77 -5.87
CA GLY A 949 18.52 -23.85 -6.59
C GLY A 949 19.06 -22.76 -5.66
N CYS A 950 18.18 -22.08 -4.92
CA CYS A 950 18.51 -21.06 -3.94
C CYS A 950 19.48 -21.58 -2.87
N THR A 951 19.21 -22.77 -2.32
CA THR A 951 20.07 -23.42 -1.33
C THR A 951 21.47 -23.68 -1.88
N THR A 952 21.56 -24.04 -3.17
CA THR A 952 22.84 -24.31 -3.84
C THR A 952 23.60 -23.02 -4.11
N GLN A 953 22.94 -22.01 -4.67
CA GLN A 953 23.54 -20.73 -5.04
C GLN A 953 24.05 -19.95 -3.83
N PHE A 954 23.27 -19.94 -2.75
CA PHE A 954 23.57 -19.14 -1.55
C PHE A 954 24.14 -19.96 -0.38
N LYS A 955 24.56 -21.20 -0.64
CA LYS A 955 25.12 -22.12 0.36
C LYS A 955 26.22 -21.49 1.23
N ASN A 956 27.10 -20.71 0.61
CA ASN A 956 28.30 -20.18 1.27
C ASN A 956 28.06 -18.86 2.01
N ILE A 957 26.88 -18.26 1.88
CA ILE A 957 26.57 -16.95 2.48
C ILE A 957 25.56 -17.04 3.65
N GLY A 958 25.16 -18.26 4.03
CA GLY A 958 24.26 -18.50 5.17
C GLY A 958 22.78 -18.37 4.86
N TYR A 959 22.36 -18.73 3.64
CA TYR A 959 20.95 -18.80 3.27
C TYR A 959 20.23 -19.96 3.96
N ASP A 960 19.03 -19.70 4.49
CA ASP A 960 18.12 -20.69 5.06
C ASP A 960 16.91 -20.91 4.11
N PRO A 961 16.55 -22.14 3.74
CA PRO A 961 15.39 -22.42 2.88
C PRO A 961 14.05 -21.89 3.41
N SER A 962 13.94 -21.60 4.71
CA SER A 962 12.77 -20.98 5.32
C SER A 962 12.59 -19.51 4.92
N PHE A 963 13.60 -18.88 4.31
CA PHE A 963 13.49 -17.53 3.76
C PHE A 963 12.57 -17.44 2.54
N THR A 964 12.33 -18.55 1.82
CA THR A 964 11.38 -18.55 0.70
C THR A 964 9.94 -18.42 1.22
N GLN A 965 9.36 -17.23 1.04
CA GLN A 965 8.01 -16.90 1.46
C GLN A 965 7.09 -16.74 0.24
N GLU A 966 6.55 -17.86 -0.24
CA GLU A 966 5.63 -17.94 -1.41
C GLU A 966 4.45 -16.97 -1.32
N ASN A 967 4.01 -16.70 -0.09
CA ASN A 967 2.85 -15.90 0.22
C ASN A 967 3.16 -14.42 0.47
N SER A 968 4.42 -13.99 0.41
CA SER A 968 4.84 -12.64 0.81
C SER A 968 4.13 -11.54 0.01
N VAL A 969 4.16 -11.62 -1.33
CA VAL A 969 3.49 -10.61 -2.18
C VAL A 969 1.98 -10.59 -1.99
N SER A 970 1.32 -11.76 -1.96
CA SER A 970 -0.15 -11.81 -1.83
C SER A 970 -0.64 -11.36 -0.46
N THR A 971 0.14 -11.59 0.61
CA THR A 971 -0.13 -11.05 1.94
C THR A 971 0.15 -9.54 1.98
N THR A 972 1.31 -9.12 1.51
CA THR A 972 1.79 -7.74 1.67
C THR A 972 1.08 -6.78 0.73
N PHE A 973 1.10 -7.03 -0.57
CA PHE A 973 0.60 -6.09 -1.59
C PHE A 973 -0.76 -6.48 -2.15
N GLY A 974 -1.14 -7.75 -1.99
CA GLY A 974 -2.33 -8.31 -2.59
C GLY A 974 -2.15 -8.57 -4.09
N ILE A 975 -3.02 -9.43 -4.61
CA ILE A 975 -3.10 -9.80 -6.03
C ILE A 975 -4.45 -9.43 -6.65
N ASN A 976 -5.34 -8.84 -5.85
CA ASN A 976 -6.58 -8.22 -6.29
C ASN A 976 -6.52 -6.71 -6.04
N PHE A 977 -6.70 -5.92 -7.10
CA PHE A 977 -6.55 -4.47 -7.11
C PHE A 977 -7.90 -3.71 -7.22
N ASP A 978 -9.02 -4.36 -6.92
CA ASP A 978 -10.38 -3.79 -6.96
C ASP A 978 -10.60 -2.58 -6.02
N THR A 979 -9.67 -2.33 -5.09
CA THR A 979 -9.70 -1.19 -4.16
C THR A 979 -8.67 -0.10 -4.50
N VAL A 980 -7.75 -0.37 -5.43
CA VAL A 980 -6.66 0.56 -5.79
C VAL A 980 -7.15 1.67 -6.71
N THR A 981 -6.84 2.91 -6.40
CA THR A 981 -7.29 4.11 -7.14
C THR A 981 -6.12 4.83 -7.81
N ASN A 982 -6.38 5.58 -8.88
CA ASN A 982 -5.40 6.41 -9.58
C ASN A 982 -4.15 5.65 -10.07
N VAL A 983 -4.34 4.63 -10.91
CA VAL A 983 -3.23 3.89 -11.55
C VAL A 983 -3.56 3.69 -13.02
N VAL A 984 -2.59 3.89 -13.90
CA VAL A 984 -2.61 3.38 -15.27
C VAL A 984 -1.63 2.21 -15.35
N LEU A 985 -2.16 1.03 -15.68
CA LEU A 985 -1.38 -0.15 -16.04
C LEU A 985 -1.41 -0.31 -17.55
N THR A 986 -0.24 -0.43 -18.14
CA THR A 986 -0.06 -0.72 -19.57
C THR A 986 0.68 -2.02 -19.74
N THR A 987 0.42 -2.74 -20.83
CA THR A 987 1.19 -3.95 -21.19
C THR A 987 1.18 -4.16 -22.69
N GLY A 988 2.32 -4.57 -23.25
CA GLY A 988 2.46 -4.88 -24.66
C GLY A 988 2.09 -6.32 -24.96
N THR A 989 1.38 -6.61 -26.05
CA THR A 989 0.96 -8.00 -26.34
C THR A 989 2.10 -8.89 -26.87
N TYR A 990 3.26 -8.33 -27.22
CA TYR A 990 4.45 -9.09 -27.61
C TYR A 990 5.41 -9.32 -26.44
N ASP A 991 5.25 -8.57 -25.36
CA ASP A 991 6.00 -8.71 -24.12
C ASP A 991 5.66 -10.06 -23.45
N PRO A 992 6.61 -10.98 -23.25
CA PRO A 992 6.36 -12.24 -22.56
C PRO A 992 5.75 -12.08 -21.14
N TRP A 993 6.04 -10.96 -20.46
CA TRP A 993 5.44 -10.63 -19.16
C TRP A 993 3.96 -10.25 -19.23
N TYR A 994 3.40 -10.09 -20.43
CA TYR A 994 1.99 -9.76 -20.67
C TYR A 994 1.02 -10.64 -19.88
N SER A 995 1.26 -11.95 -19.84
CA SER A 995 0.42 -12.92 -19.15
C SER A 995 0.43 -12.80 -17.62
N GLY A 996 1.43 -12.11 -17.06
CA GLY A 996 1.51 -11.75 -15.66
C GLY A 996 0.95 -10.36 -15.33
N CYS A 997 0.55 -9.58 -16.34
CA CYS A 997 -0.01 -8.25 -16.17
C CYS A 997 -1.53 -8.30 -15.94
N LEU A 998 -2.13 -7.20 -15.49
CA LEU A 998 -3.59 -7.08 -15.51
C LEU A 998 -4.08 -6.84 -16.95
N HIS A 999 -5.14 -7.55 -17.33
CA HIS A 999 -5.78 -7.42 -18.64
C HIS A 999 -7.03 -6.54 -18.61
N GLN A 1000 -7.36 -5.94 -19.75
CA GLN A 1000 -8.47 -5.02 -19.85
C GLN A 1000 -9.81 -5.75 -19.61
N LEU A 1001 -10.69 -5.12 -18.83
CA LEU A 1001 -12.04 -5.63 -18.63
C LEU A 1001 -12.90 -5.39 -19.87
N PRO A 1002 -13.82 -6.32 -20.21
CA PRO A 1002 -14.79 -6.10 -21.29
C PRO A 1002 -15.68 -4.90 -20.97
N LEU A 1003 -16.26 -4.29 -22.01
CA LEU A 1003 -17.20 -3.18 -21.86
C LEU A 1003 -18.35 -3.54 -20.90
N GLY A 1004 -18.71 -2.59 -20.05
CA GLY A 1004 -19.79 -2.73 -19.08
C GLY A 1004 -19.39 -2.28 -17.68
N LYS A 1005 -20.30 -2.52 -16.73
CA LYS A 1005 -20.24 -1.93 -15.38
C LYS A 1005 -18.93 -2.15 -14.62
N GLU A 1006 -18.24 -3.28 -14.81
CA GLU A 1006 -16.96 -3.53 -14.11
C GLU A 1006 -15.85 -2.60 -14.62
N LYS A 1007 -15.78 -2.39 -15.94
CA LYS A 1007 -14.86 -1.42 -16.55
C LYS A 1007 -15.23 0.00 -16.13
N ASP A 1008 -16.52 0.33 -16.07
CA ASP A 1008 -16.99 1.63 -15.60
C ASP A 1008 -16.64 1.86 -14.12
N ASP A 1009 -16.84 0.86 -13.26
CA ASP A 1009 -16.48 0.90 -11.84
C ASP A 1009 -14.94 0.99 -11.64
N GLN A 1010 -14.15 0.43 -12.56
CA GLN A 1010 -12.68 0.55 -12.59
C GLN A 1010 -12.26 1.98 -12.97
N ILE A 1011 -12.81 2.53 -14.06
CA ILE A 1011 -12.55 3.89 -14.55
C ILE A 1011 -13.00 4.93 -13.53
N ALA A 1012 -14.16 4.76 -12.90
CA ALA A 1012 -14.70 5.69 -11.89
C ALA A 1012 -13.77 5.88 -10.68
N ARG A 1013 -12.82 4.96 -10.47
CA ARG A 1013 -11.80 5.02 -9.42
C ARG A 1013 -10.46 5.57 -9.91
N GLY A 1014 -10.38 6.02 -11.17
CA GLY A 1014 -9.15 6.44 -11.82
C GLY A 1014 -8.18 5.29 -12.06
N PHE A 1015 -8.66 4.05 -12.10
CA PHE A 1015 -7.84 2.87 -12.40
C PHE A 1015 -8.05 2.50 -13.87
N TYR A 1016 -6.97 2.40 -14.63
CA TYR A 1016 -6.99 2.17 -16.07
C TYR A 1016 -6.08 1.01 -16.41
N VAL A 1017 -6.57 0.08 -17.22
CA VAL A 1017 -5.78 -1.02 -17.78
C VAL A 1017 -5.84 -0.88 -19.30
N ILE A 1018 -4.67 -0.77 -19.93
CA ILE A 1018 -4.51 -0.51 -21.37
C ILE A 1018 -3.58 -1.56 -21.95
N GLU A 1019 -4.12 -2.39 -22.84
CA GLU A 1019 -3.32 -3.35 -23.58
C GLU A 1019 -2.87 -2.71 -24.90
N LEU A 1020 -1.61 -2.92 -25.27
CA LEU A 1020 -0.97 -2.31 -26.42
C LEU A 1020 -0.63 -3.39 -27.45
N PRO A 1021 -1.52 -3.62 -28.43
CA PRO A 1021 -1.28 -4.59 -29.50
C PRO A 1021 0.04 -4.35 -30.23
N GLY A 1022 0.83 -5.42 -30.38
CA GLY A 1022 2.11 -5.45 -31.08
C GLY A 1022 3.22 -4.62 -30.44
N ALA A 1023 3.05 -4.19 -29.19
CA ALA A 1023 4.09 -3.52 -28.42
C ALA A 1023 4.91 -4.54 -27.63
N GLY A 1024 6.23 -4.32 -27.56
CA GLY A 1024 7.13 -5.00 -26.64
C GLY A 1024 7.14 -4.37 -25.24
N HIS A 1025 8.02 -4.88 -24.40
CA HIS A 1025 8.15 -4.57 -22.98
C HIS A 1025 8.38 -3.08 -22.72
N HIS A 1026 7.46 -2.46 -21.97
CA HIS A 1026 7.40 -1.04 -21.63
C HIS A 1026 7.72 -0.05 -22.78
N LEU A 1027 7.36 -0.40 -24.02
CA LEU A 1027 7.55 0.44 -25.20
C LEU A 1027 6.90 1.83 -25.01
N ASP A 1028 5.77 1.89 -24.33
CA ASP A 1028 5.02 3.09 -23.99
C ASP A 1028 5.76 4.10 -23.10
N LEU A 1029 6.75 3.64 -22.32
CA LEU A 1029 7.59 4.51 -21.49
C LEU A 1029 8.80 5.10 -22.25
N ARG A 1030 9.16 4.50 -23.39
CA ARG A 1030 10.31 4.94 -24.18
C ARG A 1030 10.11 6.33 -24.76
N THR A 1031 11.22 6.95 -25.18
CA THR A 1031 11.20 8.17 -25.98
C THR A 1031 10.32 7.96 -27.22
N PRO A 1032 9.34 8.84 -27.48
CA PRO A 1032 8.51 8.74 -28.67
C PRO A 1032 9.31 8.69 -29.97
N ASN A 1033 8.82 7.93 -30.95
CA ASN A 1033 9.50 7.65 -32.20
C ASN A 1033 8.52 7.64 -33.38
N THR A 1034 8.98 8.04 -34.57
CA THR A 1034 8.17 8.04 -35.80
C THR A 1034 7.68 6.65 -36.22
N CYS A 1035 8.31 5.58 -35.74
CA CYS A 1035 7.91 4.19 -35.97
C CYS A 1035 7.03 3.59 -34.86
N ASP A 1036 6.66 4.36 -33.83
CA ASP A 1036 5.68 3.89 -32.85
C ASP A 1036 4.33 3.65 -33.55
N SER A 1037 3.65 2.56 -33.18
CA SER A 1037 2.32 2.27 -33.70
C SER A 1037 1.33 3.34 -33.26
N LEU A 1038 0.27 3.55 -34.04
CA LEU A 1038 -0.78 4.53 -33.69
C LEU A 1038 -1.43 4.21 -32.33
N ASN A 1039 -1.45 2.93 -31.93
CA ASN A 1039 -1.95 2.49 -30.62
C ASN A 1039 -1.08 3.01 -29.49
N VAL A 1040 0.25 2.92 -29.60
CA VAL A 1040 1.20 3.44 -28.61
C VAL A 1040 1.11 4.97 -28.52
N VAL A 1041 1.08 5.65 -29.68
CA VAL A 1041 0.96 7.11 -29.75
C VAL A 1041 -0.35 7.59 -29.09
N LYS A 1042 -1.48 6.93 -29.40
CA LYS A 1042 -2.78 7.26 -28.82
C LYS A 1042 -2.83 6.98 -27.32
N ALA A 1043 -2.31 5.83 -26.88
CA ALA A 1043 -2.26 5.47 -25.46
C ALA A 1043 -1.47 6.50 -24.65
N ARG A 1044 -0.28 6.90 -25.09
CA ARG A 1044 0.52 7.95 -24.42
C ARG A 1044 -0.24 9.27 -24.33
N PHE A 1045 -0.98 9.65 -25.35
CA PHE A 1045 -1.80 10.86 -25.28
C PHE A 1045 -2.96 10.75 -24.29
N GLU A 1046 -3.68 9.62 -24.26
CA GLU A 1046 -4.75 9.40 -23.29
C GLU A 1046 -4.21 9.37 -21.85
N ILE A 1047 -3.07 8.74 -21.62
CA ILE A 1047 -2.40 8.67 -20.32
C ILE A 1047 -1.95 10.06 -19.86
N SER A 1048 -1.44 10.90 -20.76
CA SER A 1048 -1.05 12.27 -20.41
C SER A 1048 -2.22 13.09 -19.90
N ARG A 1049 -3.43 12.87 -20.46
CA ARG A 1049 -4.66 13.54 -19.98
C ARG A 1049 -5.02 13.08 -18.56
N VAL A 1050 -4.88 11.79 -18.25
CA VAL A 1050 -5.11 11.24 -16.90
C VAL A 1050 -4.12 11.84 -15.90
N ILE A 1051 -2.82 11.81 -16.22
CA ILE A 1051 -1.74 12.34 -15.36
C ILE A 1051 -1.92 13.85 -15.13
N ARG A 1052 -2.38 14.60 -16.15
CA ARG A 1052 -2.71 16.02 -16.01
C ARG A 1052 -3.79 16.22 -14.97
N CYS A 1053 -4.86 15.43 -14.98
CA CYS A 1053 -5.96 15.58 -14.02
C CYS A 1053 -5.59 15.14 -12.60
N TRP A 1054 -4.64 14.23 -12.44
CA TRP A 1054 -4.04 13.96 -11.14
C TRP A 1054 -3.22 15.13 -10.62
N SER A 1055 -2.45 15.78 -11.50
CA SER A 1055 -1.53 16.87 -11.13
C SER A 1055 -2.25 18.20 -10.94
N TYR A 1056 -3.29 18.45 -11.74
CA TYR A 1056 -4.06 19.69 -11.79
C TYR A 1056 -5.56 19.37 -11.76
N PRO A 1057 -6.11 18.92 -10.62
CA PRO A 1057 -7.50 18.48 -10.53
C PRO A 1057 -8.52 19.60 -10.78
N ASN A 1058 -8.10 20.87 -10.68
CA ASN A 1058 -8.93 22.05 -10.93
C ASN A 1058 -8.81 22.58 -12.38
N ASP A 1059 -8.06 21.91 -13.25
CA ASP A 1059 -7.98 22.27 -14.67
C ASP A 1059 -9.34 22.05 -15.35
N GLU A 1060 -9.76 22.97 -16.21
CA GLU A 1060 -11.04 22.92 -16.93
C GLU A 1060 -11.19 21.64 -17.77
N LEU A 1061 -10.08 21.09 -18.26
CA LEU A 1061 -10.04 19.82 -19.01
C LEU A 1061 -10.37 18.60 -18.13
N CYS A 1062 -10.38 18.76 -16.81
CA CYS A 1062 -10.55 17.71 -15.82
C CYS A 1062 -11.92 17.71 -15.13
N TYR A 1063 -12.85 18.57 -15.57
CA TYR A 1063 -14.20 18.66 -14.97
C TYR A 1063 -14.97 17.33 -14.98
N ASN A 1064 -14.75 16.48 -15.99
CA ASN A 1064 -15.36 15.14 -16.09
C ASN A 1064 -14.41 14.01 -15.67
N PHE A 1065 -13.34 14.30 -14.94
CA PHE A 1065 -12.41 13.27 -14.47
C PHE A 1065 -12.97 12.55 -13.22
N PRO A 1066 -12.86 11.21 -13.12
CA PRO A 1066 -12.31 10.27 -14.11
C PRO A 1066 -13.20 10.08 -15.34
N PHE A 1067 -12.58 10.05 -16.52
CA PHE A 1067 -13.27 9.84 -17.81
C PHE A 1067 -12.86 8.52 -18.46
N ALA A 1068 -13.71 8.00 -19.35
CA ALA A 1068 -13.37 6.88 -20.23
C ALA A 1068 -12.34 7.32 -21.27
N LEU A 1069 -11.32 6.47 -21.51
CA LEU A 1069 -10.32 6.71 -22.54
C LEU A 1069 -10.92 6.45 -23.92
N GLU A 1070 -10.43 7.16 -24.93
CA GLU A 1070 -10.79 6.87 -26.33
C GLU A 1070 -10.27 5.48 -26.75
N GLU A 1071 -11.03 4.77 -27.58
CA GLU A 1071 -10.64 3.44 -28.06
C GLU A 1071 -9.35 3.51 -28.89
N LEU A 1072 -8.46 2.55 -28.67
CA LEU A 1072 -7.25 2.42 -29.48
C LEU A 1072 -7.64 1.93 -30.88
N PRO A 1073 -7.00 2.46 -31.95
CA PRO A 1073 -7.27 1.99 -33.29
C PRO A 1073 -6.87 0.52 -33.50
N PRO A 1074 -7.33 -0.12 -34.59
CA PRO A 1074 -6.82 -1.43 -34.98
C PRO A 1074 -5.30 -1.40 -35.12
N PHE A 1075 -4.63 -2.43 -34.63
CA PHE A 1075 -3.18 -2.55 -34.79
C PHE A 1075 -2.82 -2.60 -36.27
N ALA A 1076 -1.95 -1.68 -36.68
CA ALA A 1076 -1.30 -1.71 -37.98
C ALA A 1076 0.19 -1.53 -37.75
N LYS A 1077 0.98 -2.47 -38.26
CA LYS A 1077 2.43 -2.37 -38.20
C LYS A 1077 2.88 -1.19 -39.07
N VAL A 1078 3.79 -0.37 -38.55
CA VAL A 1078 4.42 0.70 -39.33
C VAL A 1078 5.38 0.07 -40.33
N ASP A 1079 5.24 0.40 -41.60
CA ASP A 1079 6.16 -0.05 -42.65
C ASP A 1079 7.49 0.69 -42.53
N GLN A 1080 8.50 -0.01 -42.01
CA GLN A 1080 9.85 0.50 -41.81
C GLN A 1080 10.64 0.62 -43.14
N THR A 1081 10.15 0.06 -44.24
CA THR A 1081 10.77 0.25 -45.56
C THR A 1081 10.46 1.63 -46.15
N THR A 1082 9.32 2.19 -45.77
CA THR A 1082 8.85 3.51 -46.22
C THR A 1082 8.97 4.59 -45.13
N THR A 1083 9.08 4.21 -43.87
CA THR A 1083 9.18 5.13 -42.72
C THR A 1083 10.57 5.07 -42.11
N LYS A 1084 11.31 6.19 -42.14
CA LYS A 1084 12.58 6.30 -41.41
C LYS A 1084 12.30 6.51 -39.92
N CYS A 1085 12.64 5.52 -39.10
CA CYS A 1085 12.51 5.59 -37.65
C CYS A 1085 13.46 6.64 -37.07
N ALA A 1086 12.91 7.55 -36.26
CA ALA A 1086 13.66 8.59 -35.58
C ALA A 1086 12.92 8.98 -34.29
N TYR A 1087 13.68 9.25 -33.22
CA TYR A 1087 13.12 9.79 -31.99
C TYR A 1087 12.52 11.17 -32.22
N THR A 1088 11.35 11.41 -31.64
CA THR A 1088 10.64 12.68 -31.69
C THR A 1088 10.73 13.36 -30.32
N TYR A 1089 11.44 14.47 -30.25
CA TYR A 1089 11.65 15.26 -29.02
C TYR A 1089 10.84 16.55 -29.06
N ASN A 1090 10.17 16.89 -27.97
CA ASN A 1090 9.37 18.10 -27.79
C ASN A 1090 8.26 18.25 -28.83
N GLN A 1091 7.71 17.12 -29.29
CA GLN A 1091 6.67 17.07 -30.33
C GLN A 1091 5.31 16.63 -29.79
N PHE A 1092 5.12 16.57 -28.47
CA PHE A 1092 3.79 16.44 -27.89
C PHE A 1092 2.83 17.47 -28.51
N PRO A 1093 1.61 17.09 -28.97
CA PRO A 1093 0.88 15.85 -28.70
C PRO A 1093 0.99 14.76 -29.79
N TRP A 1094 2.07 14.75 -30.59
CA TRP A 1094 2.34 13.75 -31.65
C TRP A 1094 1.17 13.58 -32.64
N GLY A 1095 0.64 14.71 -33.11
CA GLY A 1095 -0.46 14.75 -34.07
C GLY A 1095 -1.85 14.47 -33.48
N GLN A 1096 -1.95 14.14 -32.19
CA GLN A 1096 -3.23 13.99 -31.50
C GLN A 1096 -3.86 15.36 -31.23
N LYS A 1097 -5.19 15.43 -31.30
CA LYS A 1097 -5.93 16.62 -30.89
C LYS A 1097 -6.74 16.25 -29.67
N VAL A 1098 -6.77 17.13 -28.67
CA VAL A 1098 -7.84 17.08 -27.67
C VAL A 1098 -9.12 17.24 -28.47
N ALA A 1099 -10.04 16.28 -28.37
CA ALA A 1099 -11.40 16.49 -28.83
C ALA A 1099 -11.95 17.67 -28.01
N THR A 1100 -11.76 18.88 -28.50
CA THR A 1100 -12.59 19.99 -28.09
C THR A 1100 -13.98 19.48 -28.42
N LYS A 1101 -14.86 19.42 -27.41
CA LYS A 1101 -16.26 19.53 -27.77
C LYS A 1101 -16.29 20.76 -28.64
N GLY A 1102 -16.49 20.57 -29.94
CA GLY A 1102 -16.94 21.66 -30.76
C GLY A 1102 -18.06 22.28 -29.94
N ALA A 1103 -18.08 23.59 -29.88
CA ALA A 1103 -19.37 24.19 -30.09
C ALA A 1103 -19.93 23.57 -31.39
N ALA A 1104 -20.50 22.37 -31.30
CA ALA A 1104 -21.86 22.23 -31.75
C ALA A 1104 -22.55 23.35 -31.02
N SER A 1105 -22.55 24.52 -31.67
CA SER A 1105 -23.75 25.26 -31.85
C SER A 1105 -24.81 24.24 -32.25
N ILE A 1106 -25.34 23.57 -31.23
CA ILE A 1106 -26.78 23.54 -31.05
C ILE A 1106 -27.14 25.03 -30.98
N VAL A 1107 -27.13 25.70 -32.15
CA VAL A 1107 -28.23 26.57 -32.52
C VAL A 1107 -29.39 25.65 -32.30
N SER A 1108 -29.91 25.74 -31.08
CA SER A 1108 -31.07 25.00 -30.67
C SER A 1108 -32.06 25.14 -31.81
N GLY A 1109 -32.59 24.02 -32.30
CA GLY A 1109 -33.77 24.04 -33.15
C GLY A 1109 -34.89 24.87 -32.50
N VAL A 1110 -34.78 25.18 -31.20
CA VAL A 1110 -35.57 26.13 -30.43
C VAL A 1110 -35.50 27.57 -30.98
N SER A 1111 -34.39 28.08 -31.55
CA SER A 1111 -34.36 29.44 -32.12
C SER A 1111 -35.03 29.55 -33.50
N ILE A 1112 -34.97 28.49 -34.32
CA ILE A 1112 -35.68 28.45 -35.62
C ILE A 1112 -37.17 28.15 -35.41
N ILE A 1113 -37.50 27.35 -34.39
CA ILE A 1113 -38.89 27.10 -33.98
C ILE A 1113 -39.48 28.35 -33.28
N LEU A 1114 -38.72 29.10 -32.47
CA LEU A 1114 -39.23 30.36 -31.88
C LEU A 1114 -39.48 31.44 -32.94
N PHE A 1115 -38.63 31.56 -33.97
CA PHE A 1115 -38.88 32.53 -35.06
C PHE A 1115 -40.11 32.14 -35.91
N ALA A 1116 -40.31 30.85 -36.17
CA ALA A 1116 -41.51 30.36 -36.85
C ALA A 1116 -42.79 30.54 -36.00
N PHE A 1117 -42.72 30.40 -34.68
CA PHE A 1117 -43.87 30.61 -33.79
C PHE A 1117 -44.21 32.10 -33.58
N VAL A 1118 -43.23 33.00 -33.55
CA VAL A 1118 -43.48 34.45 -33.39
C VAL A 1118 -44.08 35.08 -34.66
N THR A 1119 -43.83 34.51 -35.84
CA THR A 1119 -44.44 35.01 -37.09
C THR A 1119 -45.87 34.47 -37.29
N LEU A 1120 -46.22 33.35 -36.65
CA LEU A 1120 -47.57 32.78 -36.65
C LEU A 1120 -48.49 33.36 -35.55
N TYR A 1121 -47.94 34.02 -34.54
CA TYR A 1121 -48.73 34.63 -33.44
C TYR A 1121 -49.17 36.08 -33.71
N PHE A 1122 -48.74 36.69 -34.82
CA PHE A 1122 -49.14 38.06 -35.21
C PHE A 1122 -50.12 38.11 -36.40
N ASN A 1123 -50.72 36.98 -36.79
CA ASN A 1123 -51.70 36.94 -37.88
C ASN A 1123 -52.89 35.98 -37.62
N TYR A 1124 -53.31 35.82 -36.37
CA TYR A 1124 -54.62 35.26 -36.01
C TYR A 1124 -55.17 35.86 -34.72
#